data_AF-A0AAN8G4N5-F1
#
_entry.id   AF-A0AAN8G4N5-F1
#
_cell.length_a   1.000
_cell.length_b   1.000
_cell.length_c   1.000
_cell.angle_alpha   90.00
_cell.angle_beta   90.00
_cell.angle_gamma   90.00
#
_symmetry.space_group_name_H-M   'P 1'
#
loop_
_entity.id
_entity.type
_entity.pdbx_description
1 polymer ?
#
loop_
_entity_poly.entity_id
_entity_poly.type
_entity_poly.pdbx_seq_one_letter_code
_entity_poly.pdbx_strand_id
1 'polypeptide(L)'
;MASEYDGLVGTGRLNTENLLDIMGNHTSIAEFLRDEEVRFSFHATHATELEQEILIEGEFDFDGVVVDLNCFSAIKSPIFYLLLDHEKVEFNQPAYHLLKKHIGLSTFNVAEIERLKRTRSFNIGYTNGWRVTLTLMPTRDGKGNCFETAERAKSAFREYVKRLCCKMIYLLENQPPAELRRPSLRKNASFRISNMNVLPQDQEFILSLLDRAVLDTELEVGTEVLIFASKFGMKDKQPLTLSGIFFMDQVRYISVHTACTLSAEYCNTHILWARHGLYEIVGRRGRFFGCLGIREAANFQSNLDARAMDISANLLNIAKYPENMTFIQLYADTPHLHTDLSFPNPVSGSIATCGLLHHKTTKALGKRAETYLKTLEDNARKLVGLISSRVEIVSIVPGIGAANTFTAGMFFNIPNLCRLMKEHCLVLPFSEGEGDRSFTQKLRDVAFSLCKTLREISTDNIHGGGYVATWKCFQLELALESFFYGKTLAEMNEIYSTNLGPGMSNERSLTLQRGFLGLDLPNASALPTSPPPLSLWTRNENQKKRINRVFGLSDHLESCDAELGRRLITILLLDLYDTSILPIHTLKMRNPPANAIVKGSVAREHLATLIVDRRLGKYPFTFGRALAIAGSRGRDNETVLLRGLVEIDINYFPAVKLRDVHGNPRLTWNKRDYWEIVRPHQALSIAAKAGEVSSAVVVEMVNRGLTYARNVEAYKDTGMPWLMTIINRLQEQRLSQAQLIKVCTFLSCVAFLQQHLYIDYNKLGNLELDLPISQHKMRQLEIQSHRLLSGLNRVRIWRLNERIPIKYRFPSKHVAPKSNSEKEIVEEEEPPDEEQPEMMDDEDNQQDVHRIAVRTVPKNHRGRWTCQELALLEMALQLDGADLKSSYQAYVKFCCNKGIPSRGFDAFKHKSLRFKRDKT
;
A
#
# COMPACT_ATOMS: atom_id res chain seq x y z
N MET A 1 3.29 -20.52 -55.26
CA MET A 1 2.96 -19.09 -55.03
C MET A 1 4.01 -18.42 -54.13
N ALA A 2 5.31 -18.71 -54.30
CA ALA A 2 6.37 -18.34 -53.35
C ALA A 2 7.42 -17.36 -53.92
N SER A 3 7.15 -16.69 -55.05
CA SER A 3 8.14 -15.79 -55.69
C SER A 3 7.73 -14.31 -55.76
N GLU A 4 6.54 -13.94 -55.26
CA GLU A 4 6.05 -12.54 -55.26
C GLU A 4 6.21 -11.83 -53.89
N TYR A 5 6.68 -12.54 -52.86
CA TYR A 5 6.72 -12.06 -51.47
C TYR A 5 8.11 -12.15 -50.81
N ASP A 6 9.20 -12.16 -51.58
CA ASP A 6 10.55 -12.12 -50.99
C ASP A 6 10.86 -10.71 -50.43
N GLY A 7 11.39 -10.66 -49.21
CA GLY A 7 11.83 -9.42 -48.55
C GLY A 7 10.78 -8.74 -47.65
N LEU A 8 11.11 -7.54 -47.19
CA LEU A 8 10.35 -6.80 -46.17
C LEU A 8 8.99 -6.35 -46.68
N VAL A 9 8.93 -5.82 -47.90
CA VAL A 9 7.70 -5.23 -48.46
C VAL A 9 6.63 -6.29 -48.72
N GLY A 10 7.02 -7.40 -49.35
CA GLY A 10 6.12 -8.51 -49.64
C GLY A 10 5.56 -9.13 -48.35
N THR A 11 6.46 -9.52 -47.45
CA THR A 11 6.09 -10.11 -46.15
C THR A 11 5.26 -9.12 -45.30
N GLY A 12 5.60 -7.84 -45.33
CA GLY A 12 4.88 -6.78 -44.62
C GLY A 12 3.43 -6.63 -45.07
N ARG A 13 3.17 -6.70 -46.39
CA ARG A 13 1.80 -6.67 -46.93
C ARG A 13 0.99 -7.87 -46.47
N LEU A 14 1.57 -9.07 -46.59
CA LEU A 14 0.92 -10.32 -46.15
C LEU A 14 0.55 -10.26 -44.66
N ASN A 15 1.47 -9.84 -43.80
CA ASN A 15 1.22 -9.73 -42.36
C ASN A 15 0.11 -8.72 -42.04
N THR A 16 0.10 -7.56 -42.70
CA THR A 16 -0.93 -6.54 -42.52
C THR A 16 -2.29 -7.01 -43.03
N GLU A 17 -2.36 -7.59 -44.23
CA GLU A 17 -3.61 -8.11 -44.82
C GLU A 17 -4.22 -9.20 -43.93
N ASN A 18 -3.41 -10.14 -43.43
CA ASN A 18 -3.86 -11.16 -42.49
C ASN A 18 -4.48 -10.55 -41.21
N LEU A 19 -3.87 -9.48 -40.66
CA LEU A 19 -4.42 -8.79 -39.50
C LEU A 19 -5.76 -8.11 -39.83
N LEU A 20 -5.81 -7.37 -40.93
CA LEU A 20 -6.97 -6.59 -41.35
C LEU A 20 -8.18 -7.48 -41.67
N ASP A 21 -7.97 -8.58 -42.40
CA ASP A 21 -9.04 -9.49 -42.81
C ASP A 21 -9.70 -10.14 -41.58
N ILE A 22 -8.89 -10.63 -40.64
CA ILE A 22 -9.40 -11.24 -39.41
C ILE A 22 -10.13 -10.21 -38.55
N MET A 23 -9.53 -9.03 -38.33
CA MET A 23 -10.18 -7.98 -37.53
C MET A 23 -11.47 -7.45 -38.19
N GLY A 24 -11.51 -7.40 -39.52
CA GLY A 24 -12.68 -6.97 -40.31
C GLY A 24 -13.88 -7.91 -40.22
N ASN A 25 -13.65 -9.19 -39.89
CA ASN A 25 -14.72 -10.18 -39.71
C ASN A 25 -15.48 -10.07 -38.38
N HIS A 26 -15.08 -9.15 -37.49
CA HIS A 26 -15.68 -8.99 -36.17
C HIS A 26 -16.45 -7.68 -36.06
N THR A 27 -17.55 -7.67 -35.30
CA THR A 27 -18.39 -6.47 -35.15
C THR A 27 -17.80 -5.46 -34.17
N SER A 28 -16.94 -5.91 -33.26
CA SER A 28 -16.27 -5.07 -32.28
C SER A 28 -14.90 -5.63 -31.86
N ILE A 29 -14.04 -4.75 -31.33
CA ILE A 29 -12.73 -5.15 -30.80
C ILE A 29 -12.88 -6.06 -29.57
N ALA A 30 -13.92 -5.85 -28.76
CA ALA A 30 -14.16 -6.70 -27.59
C ALA A 30 -14.50 -8.14 -27.98
N GLU A 31 -15.25 -8.32 -29.08
CA GLU A 31 -15.54 -9.63 -29.67
C GLU A 31 -14.26 -10.26 -30.23
N PHE A 32 -13.52 -9.51 -31.05
CA PHE A 32 -12.23 -9.93 -31.60
C PHE A 32 -11.23 -10.38 -30.54
N LEU A 33 -11.08 -9.65 -29.44
CA LEU A 33 -10.12 -10.00 -28.38
C LEU A 33 -10.51 -11.27 -27.60
N ARG A 34 -11.76 -11.73 -27.70
CA ARG A 34 -12.28 -12.90 -26.98
C ARG A 34 -12.46 -14.14 -27.85
N ASP A 35 -12.37 -14.00 -29.17
CA ASP A 35 -12.54 -15.15 -30.07
C ASP A 35 -11.38 -16.15 -29.89
N GLU A 36 -11.72 -17.34 -29.41
CA GLU A 36 -10.80 -18.45 -29.18
C GLU A 36 -10.42 -19.22 -30.44
N GLU A 37 -11.11 -19.01 -31.56
CA GLU A 37 -10.86 -19.70 -32.84
C GLU A 37 -9.85 -18.95 -33.72
N VAL A 38 -9.67 -17.65 -33.48
CA VAL A 38 -8.73 -16.82 -34.23
C VAL A 38 -7.29 -17.27 -34.02
N ARG A 39 -6.56 -17.51 -35.11
CA ARG A 39 -5.12 -17.82 -35.09
C ARG A 39 -4.39 -16.91 -36.06
N PHE A 40 -3.34 -16.27 -35.59
CA PHE A 40 -2.39 -15.48 -36.36
C PHE A 40 -1.12 -16.29 -36.59
N SER A 41 -0.54 -16.10 -37.77
CA SER A 41 0.80 -16.58 -38.10
C SER A 41 1.50 -15.46 -38.83
N PHE A 42 2.16 -14.59 -38.08
CA PHE A 42 2.95 -13.52 -38.67
C PHE A 42 4.31 -14.06 -39.09
N HIS A 43 4.74 -13.69 -40.29
CA HIS A 43 5.95 -14.21 -40.90
C HIS A 43 7.10 -13.24 -40.72
N ALA A 44 8.18 -13.73 -40.13
CA ALA A 44 9.46 -13.02 -40.07
C ALA A 44 10.22 -13.21 -41.38
N THR A 45 11.08 -12.25 -41.72
CA THR A 45 11.93 -12.30 -42.92
C THR A 45 13.33 -11.77 -42.63
N HIS A 46 14.26 -12.10 -43.52
CA HIS A 46 15.54 -11.41 -43.66
C HIS A 46 15.34 -10.12 -44.48
N ALA A 47 16.34 -9.24 -44.47
CA ALA A 47 16.39 -8.09 -45.36
C ALA A 47 17.25 -8.40 -46.60
N THR A 48 16.79 -8.06 -47.80
CA THR A 48 17.60 -8.16 -49.02
C THR A 48 18.76 -7.15 -49.01
N GLU A 49 19.75 -7.28 -49.90
CA GLU A 49 20.91 -6.36 -49.92
C GLU A 49 20.49 -4.90 -50.14
N LEU A 50 19.54 -4.64 -51.05
CA LEU A 50 19.01 -3.30 -51.29
C LEU A 50 18.24 -2.76 -50.07
N GLU A 51 17.44 -3.62 -49.43
CA GLU A 51 16.69 -3.26 -48.23
C GLU A 51 17.61 -3.02 -47.03
N GLN A 52 18.73 -3.74 -46.91
CA GLN A 52 19.72 -3.51 -45.86
C GLN A 52 20.29 -2.10 -45.93
N GLU A 53 20.61 -1.60 -47.13
CA GLU A 53 21.10 -0.23 -47.29
C GLU A 53 20.04 0.78 -46.82
N ILE A 54 18.77 0.58 -47.19
CA ILE A 54 17.65 1.44 -46.76
C ILE A 54 17.41 1.35 -45.24
N LEU A 55 17.46 0.14 -44.67
CA LEU A 55 17.26 -0.09 -43.24
C LEU A 55 18.40 0.45 -42.37
N ILE A 56 19.63 0.40 -42.91
CA ILE A 56 20.89 0.63 -42.20
C ILE A 56 21.56 1.93 -42.68
N GLU A 57 20.86 2.80 -43.42
CA GLU A 57 21.18 4.24 -43.62
C GLU A 57 21.06 5.02 -42.27
N GLY A 58 21.56 4.41 -41.20
CA GLY A 58 21.02 4.45 -39.86
C GLY A 58 21.11 5.80 -39.19
N GLU A 59 20.05 6.08 -38.43
CA GLU A 59 20.09 7.12 -37.42
C GLU A 59 20.83 6.57 -36.19
N PHE A 60 22.13 6.85 -36.14
CA PHE A 60 22.95 6.57 -34.97
C PHE A 60 22.91 7.74 -34.00
N ASP A 61 22.74 7.44 -32.72
CA ASP A 61 22.73 8.45 -31.68
C ASP A 61 23.29 7.94 -30.36
N PHE A 62 23.68 8.89 -29.51
CA PHE A 62 24.06 8.65 -28.13
C PHE A 62 22.82 8.70 -27.23
N ASP A 63 22.57 7.63 -26.48
CA ASP A 63 21.54 7.62 -25.45
C ASP A 63 22.12 8.06 -24.09
N GLY A 64 23.38 7.73 -23.83
CA GLY A 64 24.08 8.18 -22.63
C GLY A 64 25.58 7.91 -22.61
N VAL A 65 26.27 8.59 -21.70
CA VAL A 65 27.71 8.51 -21.53
C VAL A 65 28.07 8.61 -20.05
N VAL A 66 28.98 7.76 -19.59
CA VAL A 66 29.58 7.80 -18.26
C VAL A 66 31.09 7.85 -18.42
N VAL A 67 31.72 8.86 -17.84
CA VAL A 67 33.17 9.07 -17.85
C VAL A 67 33.69 8.89 -16.43
N ASP A 68 34.51 7.86 -16.20
CA ASP A 68 35.20 7.66 -14.92
C ASP A 68 36.49 8.49 -14.89
N LEU A 69 36.64 9.27 -13.83
CA LEU A 69 37.68 10.27 -13.65
C LEU A 69 38.65 9.80 -12.56
N ASN A 70 39.94 10.05 -12.77
CA ASN A 70 40.94 9.84 -11.72
C ASN A 70 40.73 10.79 -10.52
N CYS A 71 40.21 11.98 -10.79
CA CYS A 71 40.08 13.09 -9.86
C CYS A 71 39.09 14.13 -10.40
N PHE A 72 38.60 15.04 -9.55
CA PHE A 72 37.75 16.16 -9.94
C PHE A 72 38.50 17.18 -10.78
N SER A 73 39.79 17.40 -10.55
CA SER A 73 40.63 18.28 -11.38
C SER A 73 40.71 17.88 -12.85
N ALA A 74 40.28 16.65 -13.21
CA ALA A 74 40.10 16.23 -14.59
C ALA A 74 39.02 17.05 -15.34
N ILE A 75 38.17 17.78 -14.64
CA ILE A 75 37.06 18.54 -15.24
C ILE A 75 37.56 19.92 -15.69
N LYS A 76 37.61 20.09 -17.01
CA LYS A 76 38.01 21.34 -17.69
C LYS A 76 36.85 22.32 -17.85
N SER A 77 35.64 21.80 -18.06
CA SER A 77 34.44 22.62 -18.27
C SER A 77 34.05 23.38 -16.98
N PRO A 78 33.55 24.63 -17.08
CA PRO A 78 33.18 25.41 -15.90
C PRO A 78 32.16 24.71 -14.99
N ILE A 79 32.48 24.61 -13.70
CA ILE A 79 31.54 24.27 -12.63
C ILE A 79 31.27 25.55 -11.85
N PHE A 80 30.04 26.05 -11.87
CA PHE A 80 29.69 27.29 -11.18
C PHE A 80 29.42 27.08 -9.69
N TYR A 81 28.93 25.90 -9.31
CA TYR A 81 28.52 25.56 -7.96
C TYR A 81 29.01 24.17 -7.59
N LEU A 82 29.68 24.05 -6.44
CA LEU A 82 29.90 22.78 -5.76
C LEU A 82 28.84 22.61 -4.68
N LEU A 83 28.11 21.51 -4.77
CA LEU A 83 27.05 21.12 -3.86
C LEU A 83 27.64 20.12 -2.86
N LEU A 84 28.16 20.61 -1.72
CA LEU A 84 28.78 19.78 -0.68
C LEU A 84 28.00 19.89 0.63
N ASP A 85 26.74 19.46 0.61
CA ASP A 85 25.84 19.50 1.78
C ASP A 85 25.62 18.08 2.32
N HIS A 86 26.04 17.85 3.56
CA HIS A 86 25.96 16.55 4.22
C HIS A 86 24.71 16.38 5.09
N GLU A 87 23.90 17.44 5.26
CA GLU A 87 22.76 17.43 6.18
C GLU A 87 21.44 17.05 5.48
N LYS A 88 21.30 17.24 4.15
CA LYS A 88 20.05 16.86 3.47
C LYS A 88 19.99 15.36 3.12
N VAL A 89 18.82 14.78 3.34
CA VAL A 89 18.51 13.35 3.13
C VAL A 89 18.55 12.96 1.65
N GLU A 90 18.22 13.89 0.75
CA GLU A 90 18.16 13.74 -0.72
C GLU A 90 19.50 13.40 -1.39
N PHE A 91 20.60 13.61 -0.68
CA PHE A 91 21.96 13.40 -1.18
C PHE A 91 22.44 11.96 -1.14
N ASN A 92 21.61 11.03 -0.66
CA ASN A 92 21.90 9.61 -0.62
C ASN A 92 21.10 8.85 -1.68
N GLN A 93 21.55 8.94 -2.94
CA GLN A 93 20.86 8.32 -4.06
C GLN A 93 21.42 6.92 -4.33
N PRO A 94 20.58 5.90 -4.60
CA PRO A 94 21.06 4.61 -5.10
C PRO A 94 21.77 4.81 -6.44
N ALA A 95 23.02 4.37 -6.59
CA ALA A 95 23.78 4.59 -7.83
C ALA A 95 23.72 3.41 -8.81
N TYR A 96 23.39 2.21 -8.33
CA TYR A 96 23.47 0.98 -9.13
C TYR A 96 22.66 1.04 -10.42
N HIS A 97 21.48 1.67 -10.40
CA HIS A 97 20.62 1.77 -11.58
C HIS A 97 21.28 2.56 -12.73
N LEU A 98 22.14 3.52 -12.41
CA LEU A 98 22.95 4.30 -13.37
C LEU A 98 24.17 3.50 -13.83
N LEU A 99 24.82 2.76 -12.93
CA LEU A 99 26.11 2.12 -13.21
C LEU A 99 25.98 0.73 -13.83
N LYS A 100 24.89 -0.01 -13.61
CA LYS A 100 24.77 -1.45 -13.96
C LYS A 100 25.08 -1.80 -15.43
N LYS A 101 24.89 -0.86 -16.37
CA LYS A 101 25.23 -1.07 -17.80
C LYS A 101 26.66 -0.61 -18.14
N HIS A 102 27.28 0.22 -17.31
CA HIS A 102 28.47 1.00 -17.61
C HIS A 102 29.75 0.49 -16.92
N ILE A 103 29.61 -0.57 -16.12
CA ILE A 103 30.74 -1.27 -15.47
C ILE A 103 30.73 -2.74 -15.91
N GLY A 104 31.92 -3.34 -16.02
CA GLY A 104 32.05 -4.76 -16.36
C GLY A 104 31.59 -5.65 -15.21
N LEU A 105 30.31 -6.01 -15.18
CA LEU A 105 29.74 -6.84 -14.10
C LEU A 105 30.33 -8.26 -14.03
N SER A 106 30.87 -8.77 -15.14
CA SER A 106 31.52 -10.09 -15.21
C SER A 106 32.76 -10.23 -14.33
N THR A 107 33.32 -9.12 -13.85
CA THR A 107 34.44 -9.15 -12.92
C THR A 107 34.02 -9.33 -11.46
N PHE A 108 32.71 -9.32 -11.18
CA PHE A 108 32.16 -9.49 -9.84
C PHE A 108 31.51 -10.87 -9.71
N ASN A 109 31.53 -11.46 -8.51
CA ASN A 109 30.72 -12.63 -8.19
C ASN A 109 29.30 -12.24 -7.75
N VAL A 110 28.42 -13.23 -7.53
CA VAL A 110 27.01 -13.00 -7.19
C VAL A 110 26.85 -12.20 -5.88
N ALA A 111 27.64 -12.51 -4.85
CA ALA A 111 27.57 -11.82 -3.57
C ALA A 111 28.04 -10.37 -3.67
N GLU A 112 29.05 -10.11 -4.48
CA GLU A 112 29.56 -8.77 -4.76
C GLU A 112 28.54 -7.92 -5.53
N ILE A 113 27.80 -8.50 -6.48
CA ILE A 113 26.72 -7.78 -7.17
C ILE A 113 25.60 -7.38 -6.20
N GLU A 114 25.22 -8.24 -5.25
CA GLU A 114 24.23 -7.89 -4.23
C GLU A 114 24.69 -6.73 -3.34
N ARG A 115 26.00 -6.62 -3.08
CA ARG A 115 26.59 -5.48 -2.38
C ARG A 115 26.62 -4.23 -3.26
N LEU A 116 27.00 -4.38 -4.52
CA LEU A 116 27.03 -3.31 -5.52
C LEU A 116 25.64 -2.69 -5.78
N LYS A 117 24.56 -3.48 -5.68
CA LYS A 117 23.18 -2.98 -5.72
C LYS A 117 22.86 -1.94 -4.65
N ARG A 118 23.62 -1.93 -3.55
CA ARG A 118 23.42 -1.05 -2.38
C ARG A 118 24.33 0.17 -2.39
N THR A 119 25.12 0.34 -3.44
CA THR A 119 25.99 1.50 -3.67
C THR A 119 25.20 2.82 -3.62
N ARG A 120 25.81 3.82 -2.96
CA ARG A 120 25.23 5.15 -2.77
C ARG A 120 26.10 6.23 -3.41
N SER A 121 25.45 7.26 -3.93
CA SER A 121 26.10 8.35 -4.65
C SER A 121 25.59 9.72 -4.20
N PHE A 122 26.44 10.72 -4.42
CA PHE A 122 26.25 12.12 -4.11
C PHE A 122 26.61 12.98 -5.33
N ASN A 123 25.69 13.85 -5.74
CA ASN A 123 25.89 14.73 -6.88
C ASN A 123 26.57 16.02 -6.41
N ILE A 124 27.79 16.24 -6.89
CA ILE A 124 28.66 17.33 -6.43
C ILE A 124 28.49 18.58 -7.29
N GLY A 125 28.06 18.44 -8.55
CA GLY A 125 27.86 19.59 -9.41
C GLY A 125 27.37 19.23 -10.81
N TYR A 126 27.13 20.27 -11.59
CA TYR A 126 26.71 20.19 -12.98
C TYR A 126 27.61 21.05 -13.86
N THR A 127 27.93 20.55 -15.06
CA THR A 127 28.72 21.29 -16.04
C THR A 127 28.29 20.95 -17.47
N ASN A 128 27.88 21.93 -18.26
CA ASN A 128 27.46 21.74 -19.67
C ASN A 128 26.50 20.55 -19.91
N GLY A 129 25.52 20.37 -19.02
CA GLY A 129 24.55 19.27 -19.07
C GLY A 129 25.05 17.92 -18.52
N TRP A 130 26.29 17.85 -18.04
CA TRP A 130 26.84 16.70 -17.32
C TRP A 130 26.57 16.80 -15.83
N ARG A 131 26.25 15.67 -15.22
CA ARG A 131 26.14 15.49 -13.78
C ARG A 131 27.45 14.88 -13.26
N VAL A 132 28.09 15.55 -12.31
CA VAL A 132 29.31 15.09 -11.65
C VAL A 132 28.94 14.44 -10.32
N THR A 133 29.35 13.19 -10.14
CA THR A 133 28.89 12.35 -9.05
C THR A 133 30.06 11.64 -8.36
N LEU A 134 30.04 11.65 -7.03
CA LEU A 134 30.90 10.83 -6.19
C LEU A 134 30.09 9.65 -5.65
N THR A 135 30.68 8.47 -5.69
CA THR A 135 30.00 7.23 -5.33
C THR A 135 30.88 6.38 -4.42
N LEU A 136 30.32 5.86 -3.34
CA LEU A 136 30.99 4.90 -2.46
C LEU A 136 30.56 3.49 -2.85
N MET A 137 31.54 2.68 -3.26
CA MET A 137 31.34 1.33 -3.80
C MET A 137 32.04 0.27 -2.95
N PRO A 138 31.58 -0.99 -2.96
CA PRO A 138 32.34 -2.09 -2.38
C PRO A 138 33.59 -2.36 -3.20
N THR A 139 34.71 -2.62 -2.53
CA THR A 139 35.91 -3.15 -3.19
C THR A 139 35.66 -4.56 -3.73
N ARG A 140 36.43 -4.91 -4.76
CA ARG A 140 36.31 -6.21 -5.46
C ARG A 140 36.76 -7.41 -4.64
N ASP A 141 37.46 -7.22 -3.54
CA ASP A 141 37.90 -8.32 -2.66
C ASP A 141 36.83 -8.72 -1.64
N GLY A 142 35.71 -7.99 -1.58
CA GLY A 142 34.54 -8.32 -0.77
C GLY A 142 34.80 -8.31 0.74
N LYS A 143 35.86 -7.66 1.21
CA LYS A 143 36.21 -7.59 2.63
C LYS A 143 35.55 -6.40 3.29
N GLY A 144 34.31 -6.53 3.76
CA GLY A 144 33.67 -5.45 4.52
C GLY A 144 32.17 -5.66 4.72
N ASN A 145 31.65 -5.07 5.80
CA ASN A 145 30.26 -5.24 6.23
C ASN A 145 29.36 -4.04 5.85
N CYS A 146 29.94 -3.01 5.21
CA CYS A 146 29.29 -1.73 4.91
C CYS A 146 28.08 -1.89 3.99
N PHE A 147 28.18 -2.81 3.02
CA PHE A 147 27.14 -3.05 2.01
C PHE A 147 26.31 -4.32 2.29
N GLU A 148 26.31 -4.83 3.53
CA GLU A 148 25.49 -6.00 3.92
C GLU A 148 23.99 -5.71 3.97
N THR A 149 23.59 -4.48 4.30
CA THR A 149 22.20 -4.01 4.26
C THR A 149 22.12 -2.62 3.66
N ALA A 150 20.92 -2.22 3.20
CA ALA A 150 20.71 -0.91 2.59
C ALA A 150 20.91 0.24 3.59
N GLU A 151 20.57 0.01 4.85
CA GLU A 151 20.67 0.94 5.98
C GLU A 151 22.14 1.16 6.37
N ARG A 152 22.94 0.08 6.43
CA ARG A 152 24.38 0.18 6.69
C ARG A 152 25.10 0.95 5.60
N ALA A 153 24.80 0.64 4.32
CA ALA A 153 25.38 1.37 3.20
C ALA A 153 25.00 2.86 3.25
N LYS A 154 23.75 3.17 3.63
CA LYS A 154 23.26 4.54 3.82
C LYS A 154 23.98 5.27 4.97
N SER A 155 24.22 4.58 6.07
CA SER A 155 24.95 5.11 7.23
C SER A 155 26.42 5.38 6.91
N ALA A 156 27.13 4.38 6.37
CA ALA A 156 28.55 4.49 5.98
C ALA A 156 28.77 5.61 4.97
N PHE A 157 27.87 5.73 3.98
CA PHE A 157 27.94 6.80 2.99
C PHE A 157 27.80 8.20 3.61
N ARG A 158 26.83 8.39 4.50
CA ARG A 158 26.61 9.68 5.18
C ARG A 158 27.81 10.07 6.03
N GLU A 159 28.37 9.11 6.75
CA GLU A 159 29.56 9.34 7.58
C GLU A 159 30.78 9.70 6.71
N TYR A 160 30.99 9.01 5.59
CA TYR A 160 32.04 9.35 4.62
C TYR A 160 31.88 10.78 4.08
N VAL A 161 30.69 11.15 3.59
CA VAL A 161 30.43 12.49 3.04
C VAL A 161 30.62 13.57 4.12
N LYS A 162 30.19 13.31 5.36
CA LYS A 162 30.43 14.22 6.49
C LYS A 162 31.93 14.45 6.73
N ARG A 163 32.73 13.38 6.78
CA ARG A 163 34.19 13.47 6.95
C ARG A 163 34.86 14.21 5.79
N LEU A 164 34.45 13.91 4.55
CA LEU A 164 34.90 14.61 3.35
C LEU A 164 34.63 16.11 3.45
N CYS A 165 33.41 16.50 3.84
CA CYS A 165 33.04 17.90 4.04
C CYS A 165 33.88 18.57 5.13
N CYS A 166 34.12 17.90 6.26
CA CYS A 166 35.00 18.41 7.32
C CYS A 166 36.45 18.60 6.84
N LYS A 167 36.98 17.66 6.05
CA LYS A 167 38.33 17.75 5.45
C LYS A 167 38.42 18.91 4.46
N MET A 168 37.40 19.08 3.61
CA MET A 168 37.34 20.20 2.66
C MET A 168 37.30 21.55 3.40
N ILE A 169 36.49 21.69 4.44
CA ILE A 169 36.45 22.90 5.29
C ILE A 169 37.83 23.18 5.90
N TYR A 170 38.45 22.16 6.51
CA TYR A 170 39.78 22.28 7.08
C TYR A 170 40.80 22.77 6.05
N LEU A 171 40.79 22.19 4.84
CA LEU A 171 41.67 22.62 3.77
C LEU A 171 41.39 24.07 3.36
N LEU A 172 40.13 24.48 3.21
CA LEU A 172 39.76 25.86 2.85
C LEU A 172 40.17 26.90 3.90
N GLU A 173 40.06 26.57 5.20
CA GLU A 173 40.41 27.47 6.31
C GLU A 173 41.92 27.62 6.50
N ASN A 174 42.70 26.57 6.19
CA ASN A 174 44.15 26.55 6.40
C ASN A 174 44.95 26.92 5.13
N GLN A 175 44.35 27.64 4.19
CA GLN A 175 45.06 28.14 3.01
C GLN A 175 46.04 29.27 3.37
N PRO A 176 47.21 29.34 2.71
CA PRO A 176 48.17 30.40 2.97
C PRO A 176 47.60 31.78 2.57
N PRO A 177 48.07 32.88 3.17
CA PRO A 177 47.49 34.22 2.96
C PRO A 177 47.42 34.70 1.50
N ALA A 178 48.30 34.19 0.64
CA ALA A 178 48.28 34.48 -0.79
C ALA A 178 47.03 33.89 -1.48
N GLU A 179 46.68 32.66 -1.14
CA GLU A 179 45.58 31.90 -1.74
C GLU A 179 44.21 32.40 -1.22
N LEU A 180 44.12 32.86 0.03
CA LEU A 180 42.91 33.49 0.58
C LEU A 180 42.46 34.75 -0.19
N ARG A 181 43.32 35.32 -1.03
CA ARG A 181 42.97 36.45 -1.91
C ARG A 181 42.22 36.03 -3.17
N ARG A 182 42.12 34.72 -3.44
CA ARG A 182 41.40 34.20 -4.61
C ARG A 182 39.94 34.65 -4.61
N PRO A 183 39.42 35.13 -5.76
CA PRO A 183 38.05 35.59 -5.89
C PRO A 183 37.00 34.60 -5.37
N SER A 184 37.18 33.29 -5.60
CA SER A 184 36.23 32.27 -5.13
C SER A 184 36.22 32.13 -3.62
N LEU A 185 37.38 32.19 -2.96
CA LEU A 185 37.44 32.15 -1.49
C LEU A 185 36.89 33.43 -0.86
N ARG A 186 37.04 34.59 -1.51
CA ARG A 186 36.46 35.85 -1.01
C ARG A 186 34.93 35.89 -1.09
N LYS A 187 34.34 35.17 -2.05
CA LYS A 187 32.88 35.14 -2.25
C LYS A 187 32.16 34.10 -1.40
N ASN A 188 32.89 33.14 -0.82
CA ASN A 188 32.32 32.07 -0.03
C ASN A 188 32.85 32.10 1.41
N ALA A 189 32.07 31.60 2.35
CA ALA A 189 32.57 31.35 3.69
C ALA A 189 33.26 29.97 3.72
N SER A 190 34.53 29.90 4.12
CA SER A 190 35.32 28.65 4.13
C SER A 190 34.71 27.53 4.97
N PHE A 191 33.92 27.88 6.00
CA PHE A 191 33.21 26.94 6.87
C PHE A 191 31.84 26.49 6.32
N ARG A 192 31.36 27.08 5.22
CA ARG A 192 30.04 26.79 4.63
C ARG A 192 30.18 26.39 3.16
N ILE A 193 30.26 25.08 2.93
CA ILE A 193 30.49 24.49 1.60
C ILE A 193 29.24 23.88 0.95
N SER A 194 28.07 23.99 1.58
CA SER A 194 26.83 23.39 1.06
C SER A 194 26.45 23.84 -0.35
N ASN A 195 26.76 25.09 -0.70
CA ASN A 195 26.66 25.61 -2.05
C ASN A 195 27.78 26.63 -2.32
N MET A 196 28.96 26.13 -2.69
CA MET A 196 30.15 26.96 -2.91
C MET A 196 30.20 27.47 -4.34
N ASN A 197 30.25 28.80 -4.52
CA ASN A 197 30.48 29.43 -5.82
C ASN A 197 31.93 29.20 -6.27
N VAL A 198 32.12 28.66 -7.47
CA VAL A 198 33.46 28.48 -8.06
C VAL A 198 33.58 29.40 -9.28
N LEU A 199 34.54 30.32 -9.24
CA LEU A 199 34.83 31.19 -10.37
C LEU A 199 35.82 30.51 -11.32
N PRO A 200 35.71 30.72 -12.64
CA PRO A 200 36.50 29.98 -13.63
C PRO A 200 38.01 30.01 -13.38
N GLN A 201 38.56 31.16 -12.96
CA GLN A 201 40.00 31.33 -12.69
C GLN A 201 40.53 30.56 -11.47
N ASP A 202 39.66 30.11 -10.57
CA ASP A 202 40.04 29.36 -9.37
C ASP A 202 39.56 27.90 -9.41
N GLN A 203 38.90 27.46 -10.48
CA GLN A 203 38.31 26.12 -10.55
C GLN A 203 39.34 25.02 -10.30
N GLU A 204 40.45 25.04 -11.02
CA GLU A 204 41.52 24.04 -10.86
C GLU A 204 42.02 23.97 -9.41
N PHE A 205 42.20 25.14 -8.77
CA PHE A 205 42.59 25.22 -7.38
C PHE A 205 41.54 24.60 -6.45
N ILE A 206 40.26 24.96 -6.58
CA ILE A 206 39.19 24.42 -5.73
C ILE A 206 39.00 22.92 -5.93
N LEU A 207 39.02 22.43 -7.17
CA LEU A 207 38.90 21.00 -7.46
C LEU A 207 40.12 20.22 -6.93
N SER A 208 41.33 20.79 -6.97
CA SER A 208 42.52 20.18 -6.36
C SER A 208 42.43 20.08 -4.83
N LEU A 209 41.70 20.98 -4.17
CA LEU A 209 41.43 20.89 -2.73
C LEU A 209 40.42 19.78 -2.45
N LEU A 210 39.40 19.65 -3.29
CA LEU A 210 38.43 18.56 -3.18
C LEU A 210 39.09 17.19 -3.41
N ASP A 211 39.99 17.09 -4.39
CA ASP A 211 40.80 15.89 -4.64
C ASP A 211 41.63 15.50 -3.41
N ARG A 212 42.32 16.48 -2.80
CA ARG A 212 43.04 16.27 -1.54
C ARG A 212 42.10 15.85 -0.40
N ALA A 213 40.93 16.46 -0.29
CA ALA A 213 39.95 16.09 0.71
C ALA A 213 39.48 14.64 0.56
N VAL A 214 39.24 14.17 -0.68
CA VAL A 214 38.89 12.76 -0.95
C VAL A 214 40.01 11.83 -0.55
N LEU A 215 41.26 12.15 -0.90
CA LEU A 215 42.43 11.33 -0.56
C LEU A 215 42.68 11.27 0.97
N ASP A 216 42.47 12.38 1.68
CA ASP A 216 42.70 12.49 3.12
C ASP A 216 41.52 11.98 3.97
N THR A 217 40.41 11.58 3.33
CA THR A 217 39.24 11.04 4.01
C THR A 217 39.38 9.53 4.16
N GLU A 218 39.43 9.07 5.41
CA GLU A 218 39.52 7.65 5.74
C GLU A 218 38.30 6.88 5.21
N LEU A 219 38.58 5.79 4.49
CA LEU A 219 37.59 4.85 3.98
C LEU A 219 37.38 3.69 4.95
N GLU A 220 36.13 3.22 5.05
CA GLU A 220 35.87 1.97 5.76
C GLU A 220 36.48 0.80 4.98
N VAL A 221 36.91 -0.24 5.71
CA VAL A 221 37.51 -1.43 5.10
C VAL A 221 36.53 -2.06 4.11
N GLY A 222 37.00 -2.29 2.88
CA GLY A 222 36.19 -2.87 1.82
C GLY A 222 35.41 -1.86 0.98
N THR A 223 35.76 -0.58 1.06
CA THR A 223 35.10 0.50 0.30
C THR A 223 36.07 1.23 -0.61
N GLU A 224 35.59 1.66 -1.77
CA GLU A 224 36.31 2.48 -2.74
C GLU A 224 35.44 3.66 -3.21
N VAL A 225 36.08 4.70 -3.70
CA VAL A 225 35.41 5.91 -4.20
C VAL A 225 35.52 5.94 -5.72
N LEU A 226 34.38 6.07 -6.38
CA LEU A 226 34.27 6.28 -7.82
C LEU A 226 33.83 7.73 -8.07
N ILE A 227 34.57 8.44 -8.93
CA ILE A 227 34.23 9.78 -9.37
C ILE A 227 33.87 9.69 -10.85
N PHE A 228 32.63 10.00 -11.21
CA PHE A 228 32.23 9.96 -12.61
C PHE A 228 31.40 11.16 -13.01
N ALA A 229 31.47 11.49 -14.29
CA ALA A 229 30.57 12.42 -14.94
C ALA A 229 29.63 11.65 -15.85
N SER A 230 28.34 11.96 -15.82
CA SER A 230 27.33 11.28 -16.63
C SER A 230 26.38 12.23 -17.34
N LYS A 231 25.90 11.80 -18.50
CA LYS A 231 24.86 12.47 -19.29
C LYS A 231 23.99 11.38 -19.93
N PHE A 232 22.69 11.39 -19.68
CA PHE A 232 21.74 10.35 -20.10
C PHE A 232 20.51 10.96 -20.78
N GLY A 233 19.79 10.16 -21.57
CA GLY A 233 18.56 10.57 -22.26
C GLY A 233 18.82 11.58 -23.37
N MET A 234 20.00 11.51 -24.00
CA MET A 234 20.42 12.50 -24.99
C MET A 234 19.69 12.33 -26.32
N LYS A 235 19.51 11.08 -26.79
CA LYS A 235 19.12 10.74 -28.16
C LYS A 235 19.79 11.66 -29.20
N ASP A 236 21.08 11.91 -28.99
CA ASP A 236 21.82 12.97 -29.69
C ASP A 236 22.64 12.39 -30.84
N LYS A 237 22.35 12.87 -32.05
CA LYS A 237 23.06 12.49 -33.29
C LYS A 237 24.38 13.24 -33.47
N GLN A 238 24.60 14.30 -32.69
CA GLN A 238 25.78 15.14 -32.82
C GLN A 238 27.05 14.44 -32.31
N PRO A 239 28.23 14.75 -32.90
CA PRO A 239 29.48 14.24 -32.39
C PRO A 239 29.75 14.66 -30.94
N LEU A 240 30.09 13.70 -30.10
CA LEU A 240 30.43 13.91 -28.70
C LEU A 240 31.91 14.29 -28.57
N THR A 241 32.19 15.55 -28.21
CA THR A 241 33.57 16.03 -28.00
C THR A 241 33.89 16.15 -26.52
N LEU A 242 34.74 15.25 -26.00
CA LEU A 242 35.06 15.15 -24.57
C LEU A 242 36.23 16.03 -24.15
N SER A 243 37.16 16.35 -25.06
CA SER A 243 38.36 17.17 -24.77
C SER A 243 38.06 18.65 -24.42
N GLY A 244 36.85 19.11 -24.75
CA GLY A 244 36.32 20.40 -24.30
C GLY A 244 35.82 20.37 -22.84
N ILE A 245 35.61 19.18 -22.29
CA ILE A 245 34.93 18.96 -21.01
C ILE A 245 35.88 18.37 -19.97
N PHE A 246 36.75 17.45 -20.38
CA PHE A 246 37.68 16.74 -19.52
C PHE A 246 39.12 16.80 -20.06
N PHE A 247 40.08 16.71 -19.15
CA PHE A 247 41.47 16.39 -19.46
C PHE A 247 41.58 14.87 -19.70
N MET A 248 41.71 14.48 -20.96
CA MET A 248 41.59 13.08 -21.39
C MET A 248 42.66 12.15 -20.79
N ASP A 249 43.82 12.69 -20.43
CA ASP A 249 44.89 12.00 -19.71
C ASP A 249 44.52 11.62 -18.26
N GLN A 250 43.51 12.29 -17.69
CA GLN A 250 42.98 12.00 -16.36
C GLN A 250 41.67 11.20 -16.37
N VAL A 251 41.23 10.75 -17.55
CA VAL A 251 40.07 9.86 -17.70
C VAL A 251 40.52 8.40 -17.62
N ARG A 252 39.88 7.61 -16.76
CA ARG A 252 40.16 6.17 -16.62
C ARG A 252 39.54 5.38 -17.76
N TYR A 253 38.22 5.50 -17.90
CA TYR A 253 37.46 4.88 -18.98
C TYR A 253 36.22 5.69 -19.30
N ILE A 254 35.72 5.47 -20.50
CA ILE A 254 34.54 6.10 -21.05
C ILE A 254 33.59 4.97 -21.41
N SER A 255 32.45 4.91 -20.74
CA SER A 255 31.36 4.02 -21.11
C SER A 255 30.35 4.79 -21.95
N VAL A 256 30.13 4.32 -23.18
CA VAL A 256 29.29 4.98 -24.17
C VAL A 256 28.11 4.09 -24.51
N HIS A 257 26.90 4.61 -24.35
CA HIS A 257 25.65 3.97 -24.72
C HIS A 257 25.18 4.57 -26.06
N THR A 258 25.28 3.74 -27.10
CA THR A 258 24.96 4.12 -28.48
C THR A 258 23.83 3.27 -29.01
N ALA A 259 23.12 3.81 -29.98
CA ALA A 259 22.04 3.12 -30.65
C ALA A 259 22.17 3.20 -32.17
N CYS A 260 21.60 2.19 -32.84
CA CYS A 260 21.33 2.16 -34.26
C CYS A 260 19.83 1.93 -34.45
N THR A 261 19.17 2.84 -35.16
CA THR A 261 17.74 2.72 -35.50
C THR A 261 17.60 2.17 -36.91
N LEU A 262 16.86 1.06 -37.04
CA LEU A 262 16.47 0.43 -38.29
C LEU A 262 15.09 0.94 -38.68
N SER A 263 14.99 1.67 -39.80
CA SER A 263 13.75 2.28 -40.29
C SER A 263 13.48 1.87 -41.74
N ALA A 264 12.25 1.48 -42.04
CA ALA A 264 11.76 1.25 -43.41
C ALA A 264 10.74 2.32 -43.82
N GLU A 265 11.02 3.58 -43.46
CA GLU A 265 10.17 4.71 -43.80
C GLU A 265 9.98 4.87 -45.31
N TYR A 266 11.05 4.69 -46.09
CA TYR A 266 11.00 4.72 -47.56
C TYR A 266 10.00 3.71 -48.15
N CYS A 267 9.85 2.55 -47.49
CA CYS A 267 8.97 1.47 -47.90
C CYS A 267 7.61 1.49 -47.19
N ASN A 268 7.31 2.54 -46.42
CA ASN A 268 6.12 2.68 -45.59
C ASN A 268 5.79 1.41 -44.78
N THR A 269 6.81 0.86 -44.10
CA THR A 269 6.72 -0.44 -43.42
C THR A 269 7.22 -0.33 -41.98
N HIS A 270 6.45 -0.87 -41.05
CA HIS A 270 6.82 -1.06 -39.65
C HIS A 270 7.80 -2.21 -39.50
N ILE A 271 8.71 -2.09 -38.55
CA ILE A 271 9.74 -3.08 -38.26
C ILE A 271 9.71 -3.40 -36.78
N LEU A 272 9.36 -4.64 -36.45
CA LEU A 272 9.53 -5.20 -35.10
C LEU A 272 10.62 -6.28 -35.13
N TRP A 273 11.19 -6.59 -33.98
CA TRP A 273 12.11 -7.72 -33.84
C TRP A 273 11.36 -9.04 -33.78
N ALA A 274 11.71 -9.96 -34.67
CA ALA A 274 11.15 -11.30 -34.71
C ALA A 274 11.71 -12.17 -33.57
N ARG A 275 10.83 -12.67 -32.72
CA ARG A 275 11.14 -13.55 -31.58
C ARG A 275 11.93 -14.79 -32.02
N HIS A 276 11.52 -15.43 -33.11
CA HIS A 276 12.18 -16.64 -33.62
C HIS A 276 13.62 -16.37 -34.05
N GLY A 277 13.84 -15.32 -34.86
CA GLY A 277 15.18 -14.92 -35.28
C GLY A 277 16.06 -14.53 -34.09
N LEU A 278 15.52 -13.85 -33.08
CA LEU A 278 16.26 -13.54 -31.86
C LEU A 278 16.71 -14.83 -31.13
N TYR A 279 15.85 -15.85 -31.02
CA TYR A 279 16.22 -17.12 -30.36
C TYR A 279 17.42 -17.83 -30.99
N GLU A 280 17.71 -17.59 -32.28
CA GLU A 280 18.90 -18.15 -32.94
C GLU A 280 20.20 -17.48 -32.51
N ILE A 281 20.12 -16.22 -32.05
CA ILE A 281 21.30 -15.37 -31.80
C ILE A 281 21.47 -14.98 -30.33
N VAL A 282 20.50 -15.27 -29.45
CA VAL A 282 20.60 -15.03 -28.00
C VAL A 282 20.38 -16.30 -27.19
N GLY A 283 21.06 -16.40 -26.06
CA GLY A 283 20.93 -17.52 -25.13
C GLY A 283 19.86 -17.33 -24.07
N ARG A 284 19.81 -18.25 -23.10
CA ARG A 284 18.73 -18.36 -22.10
C ARG A 284 18.81 -17.33 -20.97
N ARG A 285 19.95 -16.67 -20.78
CA ARG A 285 20.17 -15.77 -19.64
C ARG A 285 19.71 -14.33 -19.88
N GLY A 286 19.53 -13.93 -21.14
CA GLY A 286 18.89 -12.67 -21.47
C GLY A 286 17.38 -12.71 -21.18
N ARG A 287 16.74 -11.53 -21.17
CA ARG A 287 15.31 -11.40 -20.93
C ARG A 287 14.60 -11.00 -22.20
N PHE A 288 13.56 -11.75 -22.54
CA PHE A 288 12.61 -11.41 -23.58
C PHE A 288 11.41 -10.68 -22.97
N PHE A 289 10.94 -9.66 -23.68
CA PHE A 289 9.69 -8.96 -23.40
C PHE A 289 8.81 -9.03 -24.64
N GLY A 290 7.50 -9.10 -24.43
CA GLY A 290 6.55 -8.95 -25.52
C GLY A 290 6.65 -7.61 -26.23
N CYS A 291 6.09 -7.51 -27.42
CA CYS A 291 5.95 -6.25 -28.13
C CYS A 291 4.53 -6.15 -28.72
N LEU A 292 3.77 -5.13 -28.31
CA LEU A 292 2.44 -4.78 -28.87
C LEU A 292 1.43 -5.94 -28.85
N GLY A 293 1.60 -6.89 -27.92
CA GLY A 293 0.75 -8.09 -27.84
C GLY A 293 0.91 -9.08 -28.99
N ILE A 294 1.91 -8.94 -29.85
CA ILE A 294 2.21 -9.87 -30.95
C ILE A 294 3.16 -10.96 -30.44
N ARG A 295 2.76 -12.23 -30.58
CA ARG A 295 3.54 -13.38 -30.10
C ARG A 295 4.89 -13.48 -30.80
N GLU A 296 4.89 -13.33 -32.12
CA GLU A 296 6.07 -13.45 -32.97
C GLU A 296 7.02 -12.25 -32.82
N ALA A 297 6.59 -11.18 -32.14
CA ALA A 297 7.43 -10.01 -31.84
C ALA A 297 7.98 -10.08 -30.42
N ALA A 298 9.24 -9.68 -30.25
CA ALA A 298 9.83 -9.59 -28.92
C ALA A 298 10.94 -8.54 -28.84
N ASN A 299 11.03 -7.87 -27.69
CA ASN A 299 12.21 -7.11 -27.31
C ASN A 299 13.15 -8.02 -26.51
N PHE A 300 14.45 -7.78 -26.61
CA PHE A 300 15.49 -8.52 -25.90
C PHE A 300 16.39 -7.58 -25.11
N GLN A 301 16.79 -8.00 -23.92
CA GLN A 301 17.82 -7.35 -23.13
C GLN A 301 18.82 -8.39 -22.61
N SER A 302 20.12 -8.11 -22.74
CA SER A 302 21.17 -8.97 -22.20
C SER A 302 21.13 -9.07 -20.66
N ASN A 303 21.77 -10.11 -20.14
CA ASN A 303 21.92 -10.31 -18.69
C ASN A 303 22.78 -9.19 -18.06
N LEU A 304 22.32 -8.68 -16.93
CA LEU A 304 23.01 -7.67 -16.10
C LEU A 304 23.45 -8.31 -14.78
N ASP A 305 24.32 -9.30 -14.88
CA ASP A 305 24.79 -10.14 -13.78
C ASP A 305 26.30 -10.44 -13.89
N ALA A 306 26.78 -11.32 -13.02
CA ALA A 306 28.19 -11.64 -12.81
C ALA A 306 28.86 -12.45 -13.94
N ARG A 307 28.16 -12.76 -15.03
CA ARG A 307 28.73 -13.60 -16.09
C ARG A 307 28.62 -12.95 -17.46
N ALA A 308 29.43 -13.41 -18.39
CA ALA A 308 29.45 -12.93 -19.78
C ALA A 308 28.05 -12.91 -20.41
N MET A 309 27.86 -12.02 -21.39
CA MET A 309 26.62 -11.93 -22.14
C MET A 309 26.36 -13.24 -22.88
N ASP A 310 25.15 -13.76 -22.72
CA ASP A 310 24.71 -15.00 -23.35
C ASP A 310 24.13 -14.71 -24.74
N ILE A 311 25.01 -14.39 -25.70
CA ILE A 311 24.68 -14.04 -27.09
C ILE A 311 25.64 -14.71 -28.08
N SER A 312 25.23 -14.84 -29.34
CA SER A 312 26.04 -15.44 -30.39
C SER A 312 27.23 -14.55 -30.79
N ALA A 313 28.26 -15.17 -31.38
CA ALA A 313 29.40 -14.43 -31.92
C ALA A 313 28.99 -13.45 -33.03
N ASN A 314 28.01 -13.81 -33.86
CA ASN A 314 27.49 -12.94 -34.92
C ASN A 314 26.90 -11.66 -34.33
N LEU A 315 26.06 -11.77 -33.29
CA LEU A 315 25.47 -10.61 -32.62
C LEU A 315 26.53 -9.79 -31.86
N LEU A 316 27.47 -10.44 -31.18
CA LEU A 316 28.55 -9.75 -30.47
C LEU A 316 29.44 -8.93 -31.42
N ASN A 317 29.68 -9.44 -32.64
CA ASN A 317 30.55 -8.83 -33.63
C ASN A 317 29.94 -7.62 -34.37
N ILE A 318 28.67 -7.27 -34.11
CA ILE A 318 28.12 -5.98 -34.59
C ILE A 318 28.71 -4.81 -33.83
N ALA A 319 29.24 -5.02 -32.62
CA ALA A 319 29.97 -3.99 -31.89
C ALA A 319 31.36 -3.80 -32.48
N LYS A 320 31.84 -2.56 -32.54
CA LYS A 320 33.22 -2.25 -32.95
C LYS A 320 34.24 -2.81 -31.95
N TYR A 321 33.87 -2.88 -30.68
CA TYR A 321 34.68 -3.40 -29.58
C TYR A 321 33.97 -4.56 -28.86
N PRO A 322 33.90 -5.76 -29.49
CA PRO A 322 33.20 -6.93 -28.96
C PRO A 322 33.56 -7.26 -27.50
N GLU A 323 34.86 -7.28 -27.19
CA GLU A 323 35.38 -7.65 -25.87
C GLU A 323 35.04 -6.64 -24.77
N ASN A 324 34.73 -5.40 -25.15
CA ASN A 324 34.42 -4.32 -24.22
C ASN A 324 32.93 -3.96 -24.18
N MET A 325 32.07 -4.75 -24.85
CA MET A 325 30.63 -4.56 -24.79
C MET A 325 30.11 -5.13 -23.47
N THR A 326 29.38 -4.32 -22.70
CA THR A 326 28.83 -4.70 -21.39
C THR A 326 27.33 -4.92 -21.42
N PHE A 327 26.65 -4.41 -22.44
CA PHE A 327 25.21 -4.46 -22.56
C PHE A 327 24.79 -4.41 -24.02
N ILE A 328 23.73 -5.16 -24.35
CA ILE A 328 23.01 -5.03 -25.61
C ILE A 328 21.50 -5.16 -25.37
N GLN A 329 20.72 -4.34 -26.07
CA GLN A 329 19.27 -4.39 -26.06
C GLN A 329 18.75 -4.23 -27.48
N LEU A 330 17.79 -5.07 -27.87
CA LEU A 330 17.08 -4.99 -29.14
C LEU A 330 15.62 -4.74 -28.83
N TYR A 331 15.05 -3.63 -29.28
CA TYR A 331 13.65 -3.31 -29.01
C TYR A 331 13.01 -2.49 -30.12
N ALA A 332 11.68 -2.54 -30.22
CA ALA A 332 10.91 -1.66 -31.10
C ALA A 332 10.64 -0.31 -30.42
N ASP A 333 10.82 0.80 -31.14
CA ASP A 333 10.56 2.15 -30.64
C ASP A 333 9.05 2.40 -30.55
N THR A 334 8.49 2.03 -29.41
CA THR A 334 7.05 2.06 -29.12
C THR A 334 6.79 2.90 -27.86
N PRO A 335 5.63 3.55 -27.71
CA PRO A 335 5.32 4.32 -26.51
C PRO A 335 5.29 3.43 -25.26
N HIS A 336 6.10 3.75 -24.26
CA HIS A 336 6.26 2.95 -23.05
C HIS A 336 6.45 3.82 -21.79
N LEU A 337 5.85 5.02 -21.74
CA LEU A 337 5.97 5.88 -20.56
C LEU A 337 5.43 5.15 -19.33
N HIS A 338 6.29 4.97 -18.33
CA HIS A 338 5.93 4.35 -17.06
C HIS A 338 5.50 5.40 -16.04
N THR A 339 4.51 5.05 -15.25
CA THR A 339 4.23 5.73 -13.98
C THR A 339 4.92 4.96 -12.86
N ASP A 340 5.61 5.64 -11.94
CA ASP A 340 6.03 5.10 -10.62
C ASP A 340 5.05 4.08 -9.99
N LEU A 341 5.58 3.03 -9.37
CA LEU A 341 4.89 1.76 -9.10
C LEU A 341 4.49 1.58 -7.63
N SER A 342 4.42 2.65 -6.84
CA SER A 342 4.03 2.56 -5.41
C SER A 342 2.76 1.73 -5.16
N PHE A 343 1.82 1.69 -6.12
CA PHE A 343 0.71 0.74 -6.13
C PHE A 343 0.61 0.03 -7.49
N PRO A 344 0.83 -1.29 -7.56
CA PRO A 344 0.55 -2.07 -8.77
C PRO A 344 -0.96 -2.12 -9.05
N ASN A 345 -1.33 -2.08 -10.33
CA ASN A 345 -2.73 -2.17 -10.80
C ASN A 345 -3.69 -1.25 -10.00
N PRO A 346 -3.44 0.07 -10.00
CA PRO A 346 -4.12 0.99 -9.11
C PRO A 346 -5.61 1.16 -9.42
N VAL A 347 -6.03 0.92 -10.66
CA VAL A 347 -7.43 1.09 -11.08
C VAL A 347 -8.29 -0.01 -10.47
N SER A 348 -7.90 -1.28 -10.65
CA SER A 348 -8.59 -2.40 -10.01
C SER A 348 -8.50 -2.33 -8.48
N GLY A 349 -7.37 -1.87 -7.93
CA GLY A 349 -7.22 -1.65 -6.48
C GLY A 349 -8.22 -0.63 -5.93
N SER A 350 -8.49 0.46 -6.66
CA SER A 350 -9.45 1.48 -6.24
C SER A 350 -10.89 0.96 -6.10
N ILE A 351 -11.23 -0.07 -6.88
CA ILE A 351 -12.51 -0.80 -6.84
C ILE A 351 -12.44 -1.88 -5.75
N ALA A 352 -11.46 -2.79 -5.83
CA ALA A 352 -11.33 -3.99 -5.00
C ALA A 352 -11.30 -3.68 -3.50
N THR A 353 -10.65 -2.58 -3.13
CA THR A 353 -10.48 -2.18 -1.73
C THR A 353 -11.76 -1.64 -1.10
N CYS A 354 -12.82 -1.43 -1.88
CA CYS A 354 -14.13 -0.96 -1.42
C CYS A 354 -14.07 0.35 -0.61
N GLY A 355 -13.02 1.17 -0.79
CA GLY A 355 -12.77 2.38 0.01
C GLY A 355 -12.46 2.12 1.50
N LEU A 356 -12.03 0.91 1.87
CA LEU A 356 -11.78 0.51 3.28
C LEU A 356 -10.34 0.74 3.76
N LEU A 357 -9.44 1.16 2.88
CA LEU A 357 -8.08 1.54 3.24
C LEU A 357 -8.08 2.81 4.10
N HIS A 358 -6.92 3.10 4.71
CA HIS A 358 -6.73 4.36 5.43
C HIS A 358 -6.94 5.55 4.48
N HIS A 359 -7.55 6.64 4.96
CA HIS A 359 -7.98 7.76 4.11
C HIS A 359 -6.86 8.34 3.24
N LYS A 360 -5.63 8.46 3.76
CA LYS A 360 -4.46 8.91 3.00
C LYS A 360 -4.12 7.93 1.88
N THR A 361 -4.12 6.63 2.18
CA THR A 361 -3.85 5.56 1.21
C THR A 361 -4.92 5.50 0.13
N THR A 362 -6.21 5.60 0.49
CA THR A 362 -7.32 5.65 -0.48
C THR A 362 -7.17 6.85 -1.43
N LYS A 363 -6.82 8.03 -0.90
CA LYS A 363 -6.60 9.23 -1.71
C LYS A 363 -5.37 9.09 -2.62
N ALA A 364 -4.27 8.53 -2.11
CA ALA A 364 -3.06 8.28 -2.88
C ALA A 364 -3.32 7.27 -4.01
N LEU A 365 -4.00 6.16 -3.71
CA LEU A 365 -4.40 5.14 -4.69
C LEU A 365 -5.31 5.73 -5.77
N GLY A 366 -6.30 6.55 -5.40
CA GLY A 366 -7.17 7.24 -6.36
C GLY A 366 -6.42 8.21 -7.27
N LYS A 367 -5.50 9.03 -6.71
CA LYS A 367 -4.62 9.90 -7.51
C LYS A 367 -3.76 9.08 -8.48
N ARG A 368 -3.23 7.94 -8.00
CA ARG A 368 -2.40 7.03 -8.80
C ARG A 368 -3.19 6.41 -9.94
N ALA A 369 -4.41 5.94 -9.67
CA ALA A 369 -5.29 5.36 -10.67
C ALA A 369 -5.57 6.35 -11.82
N GLU A 370 -5.87 7.61 -11.49
CA GLU A 370 -6.10 8.64 -12.53
C GLU A 370 -4.84 8.95 -13.34
N THR A 371 -3.68 9.10 -12.68
CA THR A 371 -2.41 9.30 -13.39
C THR A 371 -2.09 8.11 -14.29
N TYR A 372 -2.29 6.88 -13.80
CA TYR A 372 -2.06 5.64 -14.55
C TYR A 372 -2.94 5.56 -15.80
N LEU A 373 -4.25 5.82 -15.67
CA LEU A 373 -5.19 5.88 -16.80
C LEU A 373 -4.76 6.93 -17.84
N LYS A 374 -4.40 8.15 -17.40
CA LYS A 374 -3.94 9.20 -18.29
C LYS A 374 -2.67 8.81 -19.05
N THR A 375 -1.73 8.14 -18.38
CA THR A 375 -0.49 7.66 -19.01
C THR A 375 -0.76 6.57 -20.03
N LEU A 376 -1.63 5.60 -19.74
CA LEU A 376 -1.99 4.56 -20.71
C LEU A 376 -2.70 5.12 -21.94
N GLU A 377 -3.60 6.08 -21.75
CA GLU A 377 -4.22 6.80 -22.87
C GLU A 377 -3.23 7.64 -23.66
N ASP A 378 -2.27 8.28 -22.98
CA ASP A 378 -1.20 9.03 -23.63
C ASP A 378 -0.30 8.11 -24.47
N ASN A 379 0.06 6.93 -23.95
CA ASN A 379 0.76 5.90 -24.72
C ASN A 379 -0.06 5.46 -25.96
N ALA A 380 -1.37 5.23 -25.81
CA ALA A 380 -2.25 4.90 -26.93
C ALA A 380 -2.35 6.03 -27.97
N ARG A 381 -2.40 7.30 -27.52
CA ARG A 381 -2.38 8.48 -28.41
C ARG A 381 -1.05 8.62 -29.16
N LYS A 382 0.06 8.31 -28.50
CA LYS A 382 1.42 8.42 -29.03
C LYS A 382 1.82 7.25 -29.93
N LEU A 383 1.00 6.20 -30.03
CA LEU A 383 1.20 5.11 -30.96
C LEU A 383 0.83 5.59 -32.38
N VAL A 384 1.68 6.45 -32.95
CA VAL A 384 1.50 7.08 -34.26
C VAL A 384 2.83 7.08 -35.01
N GLY A 385 2.75 7.13 -36.34
CA GLY A 385 3.93 7.05 -37.20
C GLY A 385 4.44 5.62 -37.38
N LEU A 386 5.50 5.49 -38.16
CA LEU A 386 6.12 4.20 -38.43
C LEU A 386 6.92 3.72 -37.20
N ILE A 387 6.77 2.44 -36.90
CA ILE A 387 7.46 1.79 -35.78
C ILE A 387 8.78 1.27 -36.31
N SER A 388 9.87 1.78 -35.76
CA SER A 388 11.23 1.36 -36.07
C SER A 388 11.74 0.36 -35.03
N SER A 389 12.75 -0.41 -35.41
CA SER A 389 13.46 -1.30 -34.49
C SER A 389 14.82 -0.73 -34.16
N ARG A 390 15.30 -0.94 -32.94
CA ARG A 390 16.49 -0.30 -32.42
C ARG A 390 17.42 -1.31 -31.76
N VAL A 391 18.71 -1.16 -32.04
CA VAL A 391 19.80 -1.90 -31.38
C VAL A 391 20.58 -0.92 -30.52
N GLU A 392 20.62 -1.16 -29.22
CA GLU A 392 21.43 -0.39 -28.27
C GLU A 392 22.58 -1.23 -27.77
N ILE A 393 23.78 -0.64 -27.75
CA ILE A 393 24.97 -1.25 -27.17
C ILE A 393 25.63 -0.29 -26.18
N VAL A 394 26.20 -0.84 -25.12
CA VAL A 394 27.11 -0.11 -24.25
C VAL A 394 28.49 -0.70 -24.39
N SER A 395 29.46 0.17 -24.72
CA SER A 395 30.87 -0.20 -24.86
C SER A 395 31.73 0.62 -23.92
N ILE A 396 32.76 -0.01 -23.35
CA ILE A 396 33.77 0.66 -22.53
C ILE A 396 35.02 0.90 -23.38
N VAL A 397 35.52 2.13 -23.37
CA VAL A 397 36.75 2.54 -24.06
C VAL A 397 37.74 3.06 -23.01
N PRO A 398 39.02 2.64 -23.02
CA PRO A 398 40.04 3.22 -22.15
C PRO A 398 40.18 4.73 -22.39
N GLY A 399 40.36 5.53 -21.35
CA GLY A 399 40.53 6.99 -21.51
C GLY A 399 41.88 7.36 -22.16
N ILE A 400 42.94 6.63 -21.79
CA ILE A 400 44.27 6.81 -22.38
C ILE A 400 44.25 6.34 -23.83
N GLY A 401 44.55 7.26 -24.76
CA GLY A 401 44.53 6.99 -26.20
C GLY A 401 43.15 7.00 -26.85
N ALA A 402 42.10 7.35 -26.10
CA ALA A 402 40.77 7.58 -26.66
C ALA A 402 40.75 8.72 -27.68
N ALA A 403 39.82 8.63 -28.64
CA ALA A 403 39.52 9.76 -29.51
C ALA A 403 38.96 10.94 -28.71
N ASN A 404 39.30 12.16 -29.11
CA ASN A 404 38.75 13.37 -28.51
C ASN A 404 37.27 13.59 -28.84
N THR A 405 36.85 13.08 -30.00
CA THR A 405 35.50 13.21 -30.53
C THR A 405 35.00 11.84 -31.00
N PHE A 406 33.79 11.49 -30.60
CA PHE A 406 33.12 10.26 -31.00
C PHE A 406 31.87 10.58 -31.83
N THR A 407 31.57 9.73 -32.81
CA THR A 407 30.24 9.65 -33.41
C THR A 407 29.62 8.30 -33.05
N ALA A 408 28.30 8.25 -32.89
CA ALA A 408 27.64 7.04 -32.41
C ALA A 408 27.87 5.83 -33.35
N GLY A 409 27.91 6.06 -34.66
CA GLY A 409 28.20 5.02 -35.66
C GLY A 409 29.58 4.36 -35.51
N MET A 410 30.56 5.00 -34.88
CA MET A 410 31.90 4.42 -34.66
C MET A 410 31.88 3.18 -33.75
N PHE A 411 30.81 3.00 -32.96
CA PHE A 411 30.67 1.86 -32.05
C PHE A 411 30.04 0.64 -32.72
N PHE A 412 29.58 0.76 -33.97
CA PHE A 412 28.98 -0.32 -34.74
C PHE A 412 29.90 -0.77 -35.90
N ASN A 413 29.87 -2.07 -36.18
CA ASN A 413 30.45 -2.69 -37.34
C ASN A 413 29.33 -2.94 -38.37
N ILE A 414 29.11 -1.95 -39.24
CA ILE A 414 28.01 -1.95 -40.21
C ILE A 414 28.00 -3.19 -41.10
N PRO A 415 29.12 -3.63 -41.70
CA PRO A 415 29.14 -4.87 -42.49
C PRO A 415 28.66 -6.10 -41.72
N ASN A 416 29.00 -6.24 -40.43
CA ASN A 416 28.53 -7.34 -39.61
C ASN A 416 27.03 -7.21 -39.27
N LEU A 417 26.52 -6.00 -39.07
CA LEU A 417 25.10 -5.76 -38.89
C LEU A 417 24.30 -6.12 -40.15
N CYS A 418 24.74 -5.68 -41.34
CA CYS A 418 24.11 -6.05 -42.61
C CYS A 418 24.10 -7.57 -42.81
N ARG A 419 25.24 -8.23 -42.55
CA ARG A 419 25.35 -9.69 -42.63
C ARG A 419 24.40 -10.39 -41.66
N LEU A 420 24.28 -9.90 -40.42
CA LEU A 420 23.36 -10.45 -39.43
C LEU A 420 21.89 -10.39 -39.92
N MET A 421 21.49 -9.27 -40.52
CA MET A 421 20.14 -9.05 -41.08
C MET A 421 19.86 -9.88 -42.35
N LYS A 422 20.92 -10.32 -43.04
CA LYS A 422 20.86 -11.21 -44.21
C LYS A 422 20.73 -12.69 -43.81
N GLU A 423 21.52 -13.11 -42.82
CA GLU A 423 21.67 -14.50 -42.42
C GLU A 423 20.52 -15.00 -41.53
N HIS A 424 19.88 -14.10 -40.78
CA HIS A 424 18.84 -14.44 -39.82
C HIS A 424 17.54 -13.68 -40.10
N CYS A 425 16.40 -14.35 -39.94
CA CYS A 425 15.07 -13.73 -40.06
C CYS A 425 14.73 -12.90 -38.81
N LEU A 426 15.40 -11.76 -38.66
CA LEU A 426 15.31 -10.91 -37.46
C LEU A 426 14.18 -9.89 -37.48
N VAL A 427 13.58 -9.64 -38.64
CA VAL A 427 12.56 -8.60 -38.80
C VAL A 427 11.18 -9.22 -38.96
N LEU A 428 10.22 -8.65 -38.23
CA LEU A 428 8.80 -8.88 -38.42
C LEU A 428 8.18 -7.61 -39.03
N PRO A 429 7.99 -7.57 -40.36
CA PRO A 429 7.50 -6.37 -41.04
C PRO A 429 5.97 -6.31 -41.07
N PHE A 430 5.41 -5.09 -41.06
CA PHE A 430 4.00 -4.81 -41.35
C PHE A 430 3.91 -3.60 -42.26
N SER A 431 3.26 -3.71 -43.42
CA SER A 431 3.06 -2.55 -44.29
C SER A 431 2.02 -1.60 -43.69
N GLU A 432 2.28 -0.30 -43.80
CA GLU A 432 1.34 0.72 -43.37
C GLU A 432 0.42 1.12 -44.53
N GLY A 433 -0.89 1.02 -44.31
CA GLY A 433 -1.93 1.44 -45.25
C GLY A 433 -2.55 2.79 -44.89
N GLU A 434 -3.53 3.25 -45.67
CA GLU A 434 -4.28 4.47 -45.37
C GLU A 434 -5.56 4.20 -44.55
N GLY A 435 -5.90 5.13 -43.65
CA GLY A 435 -7.16 5.10 -42.90
C GLY A 435 -7.40 3.81 -42.11
N ASP A 436 -8.55 3.16 -42.34
CA ASP A 436 -8.94 1.92 -41.65
C ASP A 436 -8.15 0.67 -42.08
N ARG A 437 -7.25 0.80 -43.07
CA ARG A 437 -6.29 -0.23 -43.50
C ARG A 437 -4.89 -0.02 -42.94
N SER A 438 -4.71 0.94 -42.02
CA SER A 438 -3.44 1.17 -41.32
C SER A 438 -3.24 0.11 -40.22
N PHE A 439 -2.03 -0.45 -40.16
CA PHE A 439 -1.62 -1.35 -39.08
C PHE A 439 -1.59 -0.60 -37.75
N THR A 440 -0.99 0.59 -37.75
CA THR A 440 -0.92 1.44 -36.57
C THR A 440 -2.31 1.82 -36.05
N GLN A 441 -3.23 2.15 -36.96
CA GLN A 441 -4.60 2.50 -36.58
C GLN A 441 -5.29 1.32 -35.88
N LYS A 442 -5.14 0.08 -36.36
CA LYS A 442 -5.70 -1.09 -35.68
C LYS A 442 -5.12 -1.32 -34.29
N LEU A 443 -3.80 -1.18 -34.14
CA LEU A 443 -3.17 -1.26 -32.82
C LEU A 443 -3.68 -0.18 -31.86
N ARG A 444 -3.85 1.05 -32.36
CA ARG A 444 -4.45 2.15 -31.59
C ARG A 444 -5.88 1.84 -31.20
N ASP A 445 -6.68 1.33 -32.12
CA ASP A 445 -8.08 1.00 -31.86
C ASP A 445 -8.19 -0.05 -30.73
N VAL A 446 -7.30 -1.05 -30.73
CA VAL A 446 -7.19 -2.03 -29.64
C VAL A 446 -6.85 -1.35 -28.32
N ALA A 447 -5.77 -0.55 -28.29
CA ALA A 447 -5.34 0.14 -27.07
C ALA A 447 -6.41 1.12 -26.54
N PHE A 448 -7.06 1.88 -27.41
CA PHE A 448 -8.14 2.81 -27.05
C PHE A 448 -9.37 2.07 -26.53
N SER A 449 -9.76 0.96 -27.15
CA SER A 449 -10.88 0.13 -26.68
C SER A 449 -10.64 -0.39 -25.26
N LEU A 450 -9.42 -0.88 -24.98
CA LEU A 450 -9.01 -1.34 -23.65
C LEU A 450 -9.02 -0.19 -22.63
N CYS A 451 -8.38 0.95 -22.95
CA CYS A 451 -8.33 2.13 -22.07
C CYS A 451 -9.73 2.69 -21.79
N LYS A 452 -10.58 2.81 -22.82
CA LYS A 452 -11.96 3.30 -22.70
C LYS A 452 -12.77 2.39 -21.79
N THR A 453 -12.74 1.08 -22.03
CA THR A 453 -13.47 0.10 -21.20
C THR A 453 -12.96 0.14 -19.75
N LEU A 454 -11.65 0.28 -19.54
CA LEU A 454 -11.05 0.38 -18.21
C LEU A 454 -11.53 1.65 -17.47
N ARG A 455 -11.58 2.81 -18.15
CA ARG A 455 -12.06 4.07 -17.57
C ARG A 455 -13.55 4.03 -17.25
N GLU A 456 -14.38 3.47 -18.13
CA GLU A 456 -15.82 3.32 -17.91
C GLU A 456 -16.08 2.47 -16.66
N ILE A 457 -15.47 1.29 -16.56
CA ILE A 457 -15.61 0.41 -15.40
C ILE A 457 -15.11 1.10 -14.12
N SER A 458 -13.99 1.79 -14.19
CA SER A 458 -13.42 2.52 -13.05
C SER A 458 -14.37 3.59 -12.53
N THR A 459 -14.92 4.41 -13.42
CA THR A 459 -15.80 5.54 -13.07
C THR A 459 -17.08 5.03 -12.40
N ASP A 460 -17.65 3.94 -12.90
CA ASP A 460 -18.93 3.40 -12.42
C ASP A 460 -18.82 2.60 -11.10
N ASN A 461 -17.62 2.11 -10.76
CA ASN A 461 -17.42 1.13 -9.68
C ASN A 461 -16.38 1.56 -8.63
N ILE A 462 -15.84 2.78 -8.70
CA ILE A 462 -14.82 3.23 -7.76
C ILE A 462 -15.30 3.07 -6.30
N HIS A 463 -14.48 2.39 -5.50
CA HIS A 463 -14.79 2.03 -4.11
C HIS A 463 -16.05 1.17 -3.90
N GLY A 464 -16.69 0.68 -4.96
CA GLY A 464 -17.85 -0.21 -4.89
C GLY A 464 -17.45 -1.64 -4.53
N GLY A 465 -16.31 -2.12 -5.04
CA GLY A 465 -16.01 -3.57 -5.03
C GLY A 465 -16.79 -4.30 -6.12
N GLY A 466 -16.96 -5.61 -5.97
CA GLY A 466 -17.66 -6.46 -6.93
C GLY A 466 -16.70 -7.31 -7.76
N TYR A 467 -17.05 -8.57 -7.94
CA TYR A 467 -16.21 -9.57 -8.59
C TYR A 467 -15.99 -9.25 -10.06
N VAL A 468 -17.07 -9.07 -10.84
CA VAL A 468 -16.99 -8.93 -12.30
C VAL A 468 -16.24 -7.66 -12.69
N ALA A 469 -16.62 -6.52 -12.12
CA ALA A 469 -15.99 -5.23 -12.42
C ALA A 469 -14.51 -5.23 -12.05
N THR A 470 -14.16 -5.76 -10.87
CA THR A 470 -12.77 -5.78 -10.41
C THR A 470 -11.89 -6.69 -11.26
N TRP A 471 -12.32 -7.93 -11.54
CA TRP A 471 -11.50 -8.86 -12.33
C TRP A 471 -11.39 -8.45 -13.79
N LYS A 472 -12.45 -7.88 -14.37
CA LYS A 472 -12.38 -7.28 -15.71
C LYS A 472 -11.41 -6.10 -15.75
N CYS A 473 -11.47 -5.22 -14.75
CA CYS A 473 -10.53 -4.10 -14.61
C CYS A 473 -9.08 -4.60 -14.48
N PHE A 474 -8.85 -5.61 -13.63
CA PHE A 474 -7.53 -6.20 -13.43
C PHE A 474 -6.99 -6.83 -14.71
N GLN A 475 -7.80 -7.62 -15.42
CA GLN A 475 -7.45 -8.19 -16.73
C GLN A 475 -7.05 -7.11 -17.74
N LEU A 476 -7.82 -6.00 -17.83
CA LEU A 476 -7.52 -4.90 -18.75
C LEU A 476 -6.19 -4.19 -18.39
N GLU A 477 -5.89 -4.00 -17.10
CA GLU A 477 -4.60 -3.47 -16.67
C GLU A 477 -3.46 -4.42 -17.09
N LEU A 478 -3.60 -5.74 -16.89
CA LEU A 478 -2.59 -6.72 -17.33
C LEU A 478 -2.42 -6.76 -18.85
N ALA A 479 -3.52 -6.59 -19.60
CA ALA A 479 -3.50 -6.54 -21.05
C ALA A 479 -2.76 -5.30 -21.57
N LEU A 480 -3.06 -4.12 -21.01
CA LEU A 480 -2.41 -2.86 -21.36
C LEU A 480 -0.92 -2.88 -20.96
N GLU A 481 -0.58 -3.46 -19.82
CA GLU A 481 0.81 -3.67 -19.42
C GLU A 481 1.56 -4.60 -20.38
N SER A 482 0.93 -5.73 -20.75
CA SER A 482 1.53 -6.68 -21.70
C SER A 482 1.67 -6.09 -23.11
N PHE A 483 0.72 -5.23 -23.51
CA PHE A 483 0.72 -4.55 -24.80
C PHE A 483 1.82 -3.48 -24.90
N PHE A 484 1.89 -2.54 -23.95
CA PHE A 484 2.85 -1.42 -24.00
C PHE A 484 4.23 -1.75 -23.44
N TYR A 485 4.31 -2.59 -22.41
CA TYR A 485 5.56 -2.86 -21.69
C TYR A 485 6.10 -4.27 -21.95
N GLY A 486 5.34 -5.11 -22.65
CA GLY A 486 5.74 -6.49 -22.97
C GLY A 486 5.70 -7.46 -21.79
N LYS A 487 5.32 -6.99 -20.60
CA LYS A 487 5.22 -7.77 -19.36
C LYS A 487 4.33 -7.06 -18.35
N THR A 488 3.88 -7.81 -17.35
CA THR A 488 3.23 -7.24 -16.18
C THR A 488 4.23 -6.48 -15.30
N LEU A 489 3.77 -5.41 -14.64
CA LEU A 489 4.62 -4.56 -13.81
C LEU A 489 4.96 -5.20 -12.45
N ALA A 490 4.06 -6.04 -11.92
CA ALA A 490 4.32 -6.85 -10.74
C ALA A 490 4.59 -8.31 -11.13
N GLU A 491 5.61 -8.93 -10.52
CA GLU A 491 5.99 -10.33 -10.81
C GLU A 491 4.86 -11.32 -10.49
N MET A 492 4.15 -11.08 -9.37
CA MET A 492 3.02 -11.94 -8.98
C MET A 492 1.84 -11.93 -9.96
N ASN A 493 1.81 -10.99 -10.90
CA ASN A 493 0.76 -10.89 -11.90
C ASN A 493 0.96 -11.86 -13.08
N GLU A 494 2.13 -12.47 -13.24
CA GLU A 494 2.42 -13.33 -14.41
C GLU A 494 1.46 -14.52 -14.52
N ILE A 495 1.14 -15.16 -13.39
CA ILE A 495 0.18 -16.27 -13.32
C ILE A 495 -1.23 -15.80 -13.72
N TYR A 496 -1.64 -14.62 -13.25
CA TYR A 496 -2.95 -14.06 -13.58
C TYR A 496 -3.01 -13.61 -15.04
N SER A 497 -1.95 -13.00 -15.57
CA SER A 497 -1.86 -12.61 -16.98
C SER A 497 -1.97 -13.84 -17.88
N THR A 498 -1.35 -14.96 -17.49
CA THR A 498 -1.52 -16.23 -18.21
C THR A 498 -2.98 -16.69 -18.21
N ASN A 499 -3.60 -16.81 -17.03
CA ASN A 499 -4.95 -17.37 -16.89
C ASN A 499 -6.07 -16.43 -17.37
N LEU A 500 -5.81 -15.12 -17.45
CA LEU A 500 -6.77 -14.14 -17.95
C LEU A 500 -6.60 -13.88 -19.45
N GLY A 501 -5.64 -14.54 -20.11
CA GLY A 501 -5.40 -14.40 -21.55
C GLY A 501 -4.20 -13.55 -21.97
N PRO A 502 -3.85 -12.38 -21.39
CA PRO A 502 -2.85 -11.49 -21.98
C PRO A 502 -1.38 -11.95 -21.87
N GLY A 503 -1.10 -13.03 -21.14
CA GLY A 503 0.26 -13.54 -20.94
C GLY A 503 0.95 -13.99 -22.23
N MET A 504 2.28 -13.99 -22.28
CA MET A 504 3.02 -14.41 -23.49
C MET A 504 4.07 -15.49 -23.22
N SER A 505 4.10 -16.04 -22.00
CA SER A 505 5.12 -16.99 -21.56
C SER A 505 4.62 -18.43 -21.41
N ASN A 506 3.31 -18.68 -21.52
CA ASN A 506 2.72 -19.97 -21.19
C ASN A 506 1.59 -20.38 -22.16
N GLU A 507 1.57 -21.66 -22.56
CA GLU A 507 0.60 -22.25 -23.51
C GLU A 507 -0.86 -22.17 -23.08
N ARG A 508 -1.13 -21.96 -21.79
CA ARG A 508 -2.49 -21.72 -21.29
C ARG A 508 -3.03 -20.34 -21.64
N SER A 509 -2.16 -19.38 -21.98
CA SER A 509 -2.61 -18.05 -22.35
C SER A 509 -3.24 -18.06 -23.73
N LEU A 510 -4.41 -17.42 -23.82
CA LEU A 510 -5.09 -17.17 -25.08
C LEU A 510 -4.23 -16.34 -26.06
N THR A 511 -3.49 -15.34 -25.58
CA THR A 511 -2.59 -14.54 -26.43
C THR A 511 -1.53 -15.42 -27.08
N LEU A 512 -0.94 -16.36 -26.33
CA LEU A 512 0.06 -17.25 -26.88
C LEU A 512 -0.56 -18.23 -27.89
N GLN A 513 -1.75 -18.77 -27.62
CA GLN A 513 -2.44 -19.69 -28.54
C GLN A 513 -2.83 -19.01 -29.85
N ARG A 514 -3.31 -17.77 -29.78
CA ARG A 514 -3.80 -17.01 -30.93
C ARG A 514 -2.70 -16.32 -31.73
N GLY A 515 -1.57 -15.98 -31.13
CA GLY A 515 -0.50 -15.22 -31.80
C GLY A 515 -0.63 -13.68 -31.67
N PHE A 516 -1.78 -13.19 -31.21
CA PHE A 516 -2.02 -11.79 -30.89
C PHE A 516 -2.80 -11.67 -29.58
N LEU A 517 -2.75 -10.48 -28.95
CA LEU A 517 -3.39 -10.19 -27.67
C LEU A 517 -4.82 -10.75 -27.60
N GLY A 518 -5.04 -11.66 -26.66
CA GLY A 518 -6.31 -12.32 -26.39
C GLY A 518 -6.69 -12.18 -24.92
N LEU A 519 -7.99 -12.03 -24.67
CA LEU A 519 -8.58 -11.91 -23.34
C LEU A 519 -9.52 -13.09 -23.09
N ASP A 520 -9.23 -13.85 -22.05
CA ASP A 520 -10.10 -14.92 -21.55
C ASP A 520 -11.31 -14.32 -20.81
N LEU A 521 -12.19 -15.16 -20.27
CA LEU A 521 -13.25 -14.74 -19.38
C LEU A 521 -12.66 -14.17 -18.07
N PRO A 522 -13.18 -13.03 -17.55
CA PRO A 522 -12.67 -12.43 -16.31
C PRO A 522 -12.74 -13.34 -15.07
N ASN A 523 -13.55 -14.41 -15.10
CA ASN A 523 -13.69 -15.38 -14.02
C ASN A 523 -12.74 -16.60 -14.16
N ALA A 524 -11.96 -16.71 -15.23
CA ALA A 524 -11.10 -17.86 -15.50
C ALA A 524 -10.03 -18.11 -14.40
N SER A 525 -9.57 -17.03 -13.74
CA SER A 525 -8.48 -17.10 -12.77
C SER A 525 -8.89 -17.02 -11.30
N ALA A 526 -10.19 -17.07 -10.98
CA ALA A 526 -10.66 -16.66 -9.66
C ALA A 526 -11.78 -17.51 -9.08
N LEU A 527 -11.71 -17.78 -7.76
CA LEU A 527 -12.83 -18.34 -7.02
C LEU A 527 -14.00 -17.35 -7.02
N PRO A 528 -15.27 -17.81 -7.13
CA PRO A 528 -16.42 -16.92 -7.09
C PRO A 528 -16.36 -16.03 -5.84
N THR A 529 -16.58 -14.72 -6.01
CA THR A 529 -16.60 -13.70 -4.95
C THR A 529 -15.26 -13.34 -4.27
N SER A 530 -14.11 -13.84 -4.75
CA SER A 530 -12.80 -13.39 -4.24
C SER A 530 -12.25 -12.20 -5.04
N PRO A 531 -11.67 -11.16 -4.40
CA PRO A 531 -10.91 -10.13 -5.11
C PRO A 531 -9.58 -10.68 -5.65
N PRO A 532 -8.89 -9.95 -6.55
CA PRO A 532 -7.48 -10.19 -6.82
C PRO A 532 -6.63 -10.06 -5.54
N PRO A 533 -5.38 -10.53 -5.54
CA PRO A 533 -4.55 -10.58 -4.34
C PRO A 533 -4.43 -9.24 -3.62
N LEU A 534 -5.07 -9.13 -2.45
CA LEU A 534 -5.09 -7.87 -1.67
C LEU A 534 -3.69 -7.42 -1.19
N SER A 535 -2.70 -8.32 -1.20
CA SER A 535 -1.29 -7.99 -0.93
C SER A 535 -0.70 -6.98 -1.91
N LEU A 536 -1.31 -6.82 -3.10
CA LEU A 536 -0.96 -5.76 -4.05
C LEU A 536 -1.20 -4.36 -3.48
N TRP A 537 -2.14 -4.19 -2.54
CA TRP A 537 -2.57 -2.87 -2.06
C TRP A 537 -2.51 -2.68 -0.55
N THR A 538 -2.52 -3.76 0.24
CA THR A 538 -2.39 -3.68 1.69
C THR A 538 -1.76 -4.94 2.30
N ARG A 539 -0.84 -4.73 3.24
CA ARG A 539 -0.29 -5.80 4.10
C ARG A 539 -1.11 -6.00 5.38
N ASN A 540 -2.07 -5.12 5.68
CA ASN A 540 -2.84 -5.15 6.91
C ASN A 540 -3.94 -6.23 6.88
N GLU A 541 -3.76 -7.30 7.65
CA GLU A 541 -4.70 -8.43 7.72
C GLU A 541 -6.12 -8.03 8.16
N ASN A 542 -6.26 -7.03 9.04
CA ASN A 542 -7.59 -6.54 9.43
C ASN A 542 -8.29 -5.83 8.27
N GLN A 543 -7.55 -5.06 7.44
CA GLN A 543 -8.12 -4.46 6.24
C GLN A 543 -8.51 -5.52 5.22
N LYS A 544 -7.67 -6.54 4.99
CA LYS A 544 -7.98 -7.67 4.09
C LYS A 544 -9.27 -8.38 4.50
N LYS A 545 -9.44 -8.68 5.80
CA LYS A 545 -10.67 -9.27 6.33
C LYS A 545 -11.90 -8.39 6.07
N ARG A 546 -11.79 -7.08 6.28
CA ARG A 546 -12.90 -6.14 6.04
C ARG A 546 -13.28 -6.08 4.56
N ILE A 547 -12.28 -6.03 3.68
CA ILE A 547 -12.49 -6.04 2.22
C ILE A 547 -13.21 -7.32 1.80
N ASN A 548 -12.71 -8.49 2.19
CA ASN A 548 -13.34 -9.77 1.85
C ASN A 548 -14.80 -9.88 2.32
N ARG A 549 -15.16 -9.27 3.46
CA ARG A 549 -16.55 -9.27 3.96
C ARG A 549 -17.53 -8.48 3.07
N VAL A 550 -17.07 -7.40 2.44
CA VAL A 550 -17.94 -6.49 1.66
C VAL A 550 -17.74 -6.61 0.16
N PHE A 551 -16.62 -7.17 -0.30
CA PHE A 551 -16.23 -7.15 -1.71
C PHE A 551 -17.32 -7.69 -2.64
N GLY A 552 -17.89 -8.85 -2.32
CA GLY A 552 -18.97 -9.44 -3.12
C GLY A 552 -20.34 -8.78 -2.94
N LEU A 553 -20.50 -7.74 -2.10
CA LEU A 553 -21.78 -7.05 -1.93
C LEU A 553 -22.23 -6.39 -3.24
N SER A 554 -21.28 -5.86 -4.01
CA SER A 554 -21.58 -5.11 -5.24
C SER A 554 -22.20 -5.96 -6.34
N ASP A 555 -21.89 -7.26 -6.38
CA ASP A 555 -22.49 -8.21 -7.31
C ASP A 555 -23.99 -8.45 -7.04
N HIS A 556 -24.50 -7.98 -5.89
CA HIS A 556 -25.91 -8.12 -5.48
C HIS A 556 -26.65 -6.79 -5.39
N LEU A 557 -26.06 -5.67 -5.81
CA LEU A 557 -26.73 -4.36 -5.77
C LEU A 557 -27.97 -4.29 -6.68
N GLU A 558 -28.01 -5.10 -7.74
CA GLU A 558 -29.14 -5.20 -8.67
C GLU A 558 -30.16 -6.28 -8.27
N SER A 559 -29.86 -7.07 -7.21
CA SER A 559 -30.78 -8.08 -6.71
C SER A 559 -32.01 -7.48 -6.01
N CYS A 560 -32.99 -8.32 -5.64
CA CYS A 560 -34.14 -7.87 -4.87
C CYS A 560 -33.73 -7.40 -3.47
N ASP A 561 -34.50 -6.47 -2.88
CA ASP A 561 -34.19 -5.88 -1.58
C ASP A 561 -34.01 -6.91 -0.45
N ALA A 562 -34.67 -8.07 -0.55
CA ALA A 562 -34.53 -9.19 0.39
C ALA A 562 -33.12 -9.81 0.38
N GLU A 563 -32.56 -10.09 -0.80
CA GLU A 563 -31.24 -10.70 -0.94
C GLU A 563 -30.12 -9.73 -0.55
N LEU A 564 -30.23 -8.47 -1.00
CA LEU A 564 -29.29 -7.42 -0.61
C LEU A 564 -29.34 -7.20 0.92
N GLY A 565 -30.54 -7.12 1.50
CA GLY A 565 -30.74 -6.97 2.93
C GLY A 565 -30.16 -8.12 3.74
N ARG A 566 -30.34 -9.37 3.29
CA ARG A 566 -29.72 -10.55 3.89
C ARG A 566 -28.20 -10.42 3.98
N ARG A 567 -27.55 -9.93 2.92
CA ARG A 567 -26.09 -9.73 2.90
C ARG A 567 -25.64 -8.62 3.84
N LEU A 568 -26.35 -7.49 3.85
CA LEU A 568 -26.06 -6.37 4.76
C LEU A 568 -26.16 -6.79 6.24
N ILE A 569 -27.20 -7.54 6.62
CA ILE A 569 -27.36 -8.04 7.98
C ILE A 569 -26.26 -9.07 8.32
N THR A 570 -25.89 -9.91 7.36
CA THR A 570 -24.78 -10.87 7.55
C THR A 570 -23.46 -10.13 7.84
N ILE A 571 -23.16 -9.05 7.11
CA ILE A 571 -21.98 -8.20 7.35
C ILE A 571 -22.04 -7.57 8.75
N LEU A 572 -23.19 -7.03 9.15
CA LEU A 572 -23.38 -6.46 10.48
C LEU A 572 -23.13 -7.48 11.60
N LEU A 573 -23.69 -8.68 11.45
CA LEU A 573 -23.52 -9.75 12.42
C LEU A 573 -22.04 -10.20 12.47
N LEU A 574 -21.35 -10.32 11.34
CA LEU A 574 -19.91 -10.62 11.32
C LEU A 574 -19.07 -9.56 12.06
N ASP A 575 -19.43 -8.27 11.94
CA ASP A 575 -18.77 -7.20 12.68
C ASP A 575 -19.06 -7.25 14.19
N LEU A 576 -20.26 -7.69 14.58
CA LEU A 576 -20.65 -7.84 15.98
C LEU A 576 -19.97 -9.03 16.67
N TYR A 577 -19.93 -10.17 15.99
CA TYR A 577 -19.34 -11.40 16.52
C TYR A 577 -17.81 -11.38 16.48
N ASP A 578 -17.22 -10.58 15.58
CA ASP A 578 -15.79 -10.55 15.29
C ASP A 578 -15.26 -11.94 14.88
N THR A 579 -16.05 -12.66 14.08
CA THR A 579 -15.71 -13.99 13.57
C THR A 579 -15.66 -13.99 12.04
N SER A 580 -15.09 -15.05 11.47
CA SER A 580 -15.15 -15.35 10.03
C SER A 580 -16.42 -16.12 9.66
N ILE A 581 -16.93 -16.95 10.57
CA ILE A 581 -18.12 -17.78 10.38
C ILE A 581 -19.18 -17.35 11.38
N LEU A 582 -20.40 -17.12 10.88
CA LEU A 582 -21.53 -16.71 11.70
C LEU A 582 -22.39 -17.93 12.08
N PRO A 583 -22.72 -18.14 13.37
CA PRO A 583 -23.60 -19.23 13.79
C PRO A 583 -25.08 -18.85 13.54
N ILE A 584 -25.48 -18.60 12.28
CA ILE A 584 -26.86 -18.19 11.94
C ILE A 584 -27.89 -19.17 12.49
N HIS A 585 -27.59 -20.47 12.47
CA HIS A 585 -28.49 -21.50 12.98
C HIS A 585 -28.87 -21.28 14.45
N THR A 586 -27.95 -20.81 15.30
CA THR A 586 -28.25 -20.58 16.72
C THR A 586 -29.20 -19.41 16.93
N LEU A 587 -29.15 -18.41 16.05
CA LEU A 587 -30.04 -17.26 16.05
C LEU A 587 -31.45 -17.58 15.54
N LYS A 588 -31.61 -18.69 14.81
CA LYS A 588 -32.89 -19.21 14.29
C LYS A 588 -33.59 -20.19 15.23
N MET A 589 -32.92 -20.66 16.28
CA MET A 589 -33.51 -21.60 17.23
C MET A 589 -34.68 -20.96 18.01
N ARG A 590 -35.59 -21.79 18.53
CA ARG A 590 -36.69 -21.32 19.41
C ARG A 590 -36.22 -20.88 20.79
N ASN A 591 -35.07 -21.39 21.22
CA ASN A 591 -34.44 -21.05 22.50
C ASN A 591 -33.27 -20.10 22.26
N PRO A 592 -32.96 -19.21 23.22
CA PRO A 592 -31.85 -18.28 23.08
C PRO A 592 -30.50 -19.03 23.01
N PRO A 593 -29.45 -18.42 22.43
CA PRO A 593 -28.12 -19.03 22.37
C PRO A 593 -27.58 -19.44 23.75
N ALA A 594 -26.71 -20.45 23.79
CA ALA A 594 -26.16 -20.93 25.07
C ALA A 594 -25.46 -19.80 25.85
N ASN A 595 -25.77 -19.67 27.15
CA ASN A 595 -25.31 -18.60 28.05
C ASN A 595 -25.79 -17.17 27.71
N ALA A 596 -26.74 -17.01 26.79
CA ALA A 596 -27.32 -15.72 26.44
C ALA A 596 -28.31 -15.19 27.50
N ILE A 597 -28.38 -13.87 27.65
CA ILE A 597 -29.44 -13.18 28.41
C ILE A 597 -30.36 -12.47 27.43
N VAL A 598 -31.65 -12.80 27.45
CA VAL A 598 -32.66 -12.06 26.67
C VAL A 598 -33.05 -10.79 27.44
N LYS A 599 -32.77 -9.62 26.86
CA LYS A 599 -33.02 -8.32 27.50
C LYS A 599 -34.43 -7.77 27.29
N GLY A 600 -35.13 -8.29 26.30
CA GLY A 600 -36.46 -7.84 25.90
C GLY A 600 -36.72 -8.21 24.45
N SER A 601 -37.74 -7.60 23.86
CA SER A 601 -38.06 -7.78 22.45
C SER A 601 -37.86 -6.50 21.63
N VAL A 602 -37.73 -6.67 20.32
CA VAL A 602 -37.63 -5.57 19.35
C VAL A 602 -38.44 -5.90 18.11
N ALA A 603 -39.27 -4.96 17.66
CA ALA A 603 -39.98 -5.08 16.38
C ALA A 603 -38.99 -5.00 15.21
N ARG A 604 -39.26 -5.72 14.11
CA ARG A 604 -38.36 -5.77 12.94
C ARG A 604 -38.16 -4.38 12.33
N GLU A 605 -39.23 -3.61 12.26
CA GLU A 605 -39.27 -2.24 11.74
C GLU A 605 -38.37 -1.34 12.60
N HIS A 606 -38.57 -1.36 13.92
CA HIS A 606 -37.76 -0.57 14.83
C HIS A 606 -36.27 -0.97 14.82
N LEU A 607 -35.98 -2.27 14.66
CA LEU A 607 -34.61 -2.75 14.53
C LEU A 607 -33.95 -2.25 13.25
N ALA A 608 -34.68 -2.25 12.12
CA ALA A 608 -34.17 -1.72 10.85
C ALA A 608 -33.83 -0.23 10.97
N THR A 609 -34.75 0.60 11.49
CA THR A 609 -34.51 2.04 11.73
C THR A 609 -33.30 2.26 12.64
N LEU A 610 -33.21 1.52 13.75
CA LEU A 610 -32.13 1.63 14.73
C LEU A 610 -30.74 1.33 14.12
N ILE A 611 -30.69 0.37 13.19
CA ILE A 611 -29.45 -0.02 12.49
C ILE A 611 -29.05 1.04 11.45
N VAL A 612 -30.00 1.57 10.65
CA VAL A 612 -29.72 2.58 9.61
C VAL A 612 -29.16 3.86 10.21
N ASP A 613 -29.73 4.31 11.33
CA ASP A 613 -29.38 5.57 11.99
C ASP A 613 -27.93 5.61 12.52
N ARG A 614 -27.20 4.48 12.54
CA ARG A 614 -25.92 4.35 13.25
C ARG A 614 -24.87 3.62 12.39
N ARG A 615 -23.98 4.41 11.78
CA ARG A 615 -22.92 3.93 10.86
C ARG A 615 -21.56 3.65 11.51
N LEU A 616 -21.43 3.75 12.83
CA LEU A 616 -20.15 3.66 13.56
C LEU A 616 -20.14 2.49 14.56
N GLY A 617 -19.07 1.68 14.57
CA GLY A 617 -18.96 0.48 15.41
C GLY A 617 -17.52 0.11 15.78
N LYS A 618 -17.38 -0.98 16.56
CA LYS A 618 -16.13 -1.73 16.87
C LYS A 618 -15.08 -1.76 15.76
N TYR A 619 -13.88 -1.15 15.81
CA TYR A 619 -12.87 -1.44 14.77
C TYR A 619 -12.41 -2.89 14.96
N PRO A 620 -12.39 -3.72 13.91
CA PRO A 620 -12.76 -3.45 12.51
C PRO A 620 -14.28 -3.41 12.26
N PHE A 621 -14.80 -2.29 11.72
CA PHE A 621 -16.22 -2.12 11.39
C PHE A 621 -16.39 -1.90 9.89
N THR A 622 -17.16 -2.74 9.21
CA THR A 622 -17.34 -2.77 7.76
C THR A 622 -18.77 -2.39 7.35
N PHE A 623 -19.76 -2.68 8.18
CA PHE A 623 -21.17 -2.46 7.89
C PHE A 623 -21.51 -1.02 7.49
N GLY A 624 -20.91 -0.02 8.15
CA GLY A 624 -21.12 1.39 7.78
C GLY A 624 -20.71 1.69 6.34
N ARG A 625 -19.68 1.01 5.80
CA ARG A 625 -19.28 1.12 4.40
C ARG A 625 -20.21 0.34 3.48
N ALA A 626 -20.64 -0.85 3.88
CA ALA A 626 -21.62 -1.66 3.14
C ALA A 626 -22.93 -0.90 2.89
N LEU A 627 -23.46 -0.18 3.91
CA LEU A 627 -24.62 0.68 3.77
C LEU A 627 -24.40 1.87 2.83
N ALA A 628 -23.19 2.42 2.79
CA ALA A 628 -22.86 3.51 1.87
C ALA A 628 -22.85 3.03 0.41
N ILE A 629 -22.36 1.81 0.16
CA ILE A 629 -22.36 1.18 -1.16
C ILE A 629 -23.79 0.85 -1.61
N ALA A 630 -24.63 0.31 -0.72
CA ALA A 630 -26.04 0.07 -1.04
C ALA A 630 -26.80 1.38 -1.32
N GLY A 631 -26.57 2.41 -0.50
CA GLY A 631 -27.23 3.72 -0.65
C GLY A 631 -26.81 4.51 -1.89
N SER A 632 -25.58 4.33 -2.41
CA SER A 632 -25.13 5.05 -3.61
C SER A 632 -25.86 4.65 -4.89
N ARG A 633 -26.63 3.57 -4.87
CA ARG A 633 -27.49 3.10 -5.98
C ARG A 633 -28.96 3.52 -5.82
N GLY A 634 -29.25 4.48 -4.94
CA GLY A 634 -30.60 5.04 -4.77
C GLY A 634 -31.60 4.13 -4.04
N ARG A 635 -31.13 3.07 -3.38
CA ARG A 635 -31.96 2.16 -2.57
C ARG A 635 -32.18 2.75 -1.18
N ASP A 636 -33.40 2.60 -0.65
CA ASP A 636 -33.67 2.93 0.74
C ASP A 636 -33.12 1.83 1.66
N ASN A 637 -32.09 2.19 2.43
CA ASN A 637 -31.41 1.27 3.35
C ASN A 637 -32.36 0.70 4.42
N GLU A 638 -33.38 1.45 4.85
CA GLU A 638 -34.33 0.98 5.86
C GLU A 638 -35.22 -0.14 5.31
N THR A 639 -35.82 0.09 4.14
CA THR A 639 -36.61 -0.91 3.42
C THR A 639 -35.80 -2.17 3.12
N VAL A 640 -34.57 -2.01 2.63
CA VAL A 640 -33.68 -3.14 2.30
C VAL A 640 -33.35 -3.98 3.54
N LEU A 641 -32.99 -3.34 4.66
CA LEU A 641 -32.70 -4.07 5.90
C LEU A 641 -33.95 -4.76 6.47
N LEU A 642 -35.12 -4.12 6.39
CA LEU A 642 -36.37 -4.72 6.83
C LEU A 642 -36.69 -6.01 6.03
N ARG A 643 -36.57 -5.94 4.70
CA ARG A 643 -36.75 -7.12 3.83
C ARG A 643 -35.71 -8.20 4.09
N GLY A 644 -34.46 -7.81 4.37
CA GLY A 644 -33.40 -8.73 4.77
C GLY A 644 -33.66 -9.44 6.11
N LEU A 645 -34.24 -8.74 7.10
CA LEU A 645 -34.58 -9.34 8.40
C LEU A 645 -35.70 -10.37 8.25
N VAL A 646 -36.64 -10.13 7.33
CA VAL A 646 -37.68 -11.10 6.96
C VAL A 646 -37.05 -12.32 6.26
N GLU A 647 -36.15 -12.11 5.32
CA GLU A 647 -35.50 -13.18 4.54
C GLU A 647 -34.59 -14.07 5.40
N ILE A 648 -33.77 -13.46 6.26
CA ILE A 648 -32.91 -14.21 7.18
C ILE A 648 -33.75 -15.00 8.19
N ASP A 649 -34.88 -14.45 8.64
CA ASP A 649 -35.79 -15.03 9.62
C ASP A 649 -35.11 -15.52 10.91
N ILE A 650 -34.29 -14.66 11.53
CA ILE A 650 -33.73 -14.89 12.87
C ILE A 650 -34.74 -14.58 13.97
N ASN A 651 -34.72 -15.36 15.05
CA ASN A 651 -35.54 -15.14 16.24
C ASN A 651 -34.82 -14.23 17.26
N TYR A 652 -33.48 -14.26 17.28
CA TYR A 652 -32.66 -13.51 18.22
C TYR A 652 -31.64 -12.62 17.51
N PHE A 653 -31.50 -11.39 17.97
CA PHE A 653 -30.49 -10.45 17.49
C PHE A 653 -29.62 -9.96 18.67
N PRO A 654 -28.30 -9.75 18.48
CA PRO A 654 -27.46 -9.16 19.53
C PRO A 654 -28.03 -7.84 20.07
N ALA A 655 -28.19 -7.72 21.39
CA ALA A 655 -28.68 -6.50 22.01
C ALA A 655 -27.59 -5.43 22.00
N VAL A 656 -27.63 -4.55 21.00
CA VAL A 656 -26.59 -3.55 20.78
C VAL A 656 -26.78 -2.33 21.71
N LYS A 657 -25.70 -1.92 22.38
CA LYS A 657 -25.62 -0.64 23.08
C LYS A 657 -25.22 0.45 22.09
N LEU A 658 -25.85 1.61 22.23
CA LEU A 658 -25.70 2.76 21.33
C LEU A 658 -24.56 3.72 21.74
N ARG A 659 -23.98 3.51 22.93
CA ARG A 659 -22.86 4.29 23.45
C ARG A 659 -21.76 3.38 23.92
N ASP A 660 -20.52 3.78 23.67
CA ASP A 660 -19.36 3.13 24.28
C ASP A 660 -19.23 3.49 25.78
N VAL A 661 -18.22 2.92 26.44
CA VAL A 661 -17.94 3.16 27.87
C VAL A 661 -17.66 4.64 28.18
N HIS A 662 -17.27 5.44 27.17
CA HIS A 662 -16.97 6.87 27.27
C HIS A 662 -18.14 7.75 26.80
N GLY A 663 -19.29 7.17 26.43
CA GLY A 663 -20.49 7.89 26.01
C GLY A 663 -20.55 8.24 24.52
N ASN A 664 -19.57 7.82 23.70
CA ASN A 664 -19.55 8.10 22.27
C ASN A 664 -20.58 7.27 21.52
N PRO A 665 -21.29 7.82 20.53
CA PRO A 665 -22.29 7.09 19.75
C PRO A 665 -21.63 5.98 18.92
N ARG A 666 -21.83 4.73 19.31
CA ARG A 666 -21.20 3.56 18.68
C ARG A 666 -22.02 2.31 18.91
N LEU A 667 -22.18 1.51 17.87
CA LEU A 667 -22.83 0.20 17.95
C LEU A 667 -21.86 -0.80 18.59
N THR A 668 -22.20 -1.29 19.77
CA THR A 668 -21.39 -2.23 20.55
C THR A 668 -22.25 -3.35 21.12
N TRP A 669 -21.71 -4.56 21.17
CA TRP A 669 -22.38 -5.71 21.77
C TRP A 669 -21.49 -6.35 22.83
N ASN A 670 -22.08 -6.77 23.95
CA ASN A 670 -21.37 -7.32 25.09
C ASN A 670 -21.12 -8.84 25.00
N LYS A 671 -21.37 -9.45 23.84
CA LYS A 671 -21.22 -10.89 23.56
C LYS A 671 -22.15 -11.81 24.39
N ARG A 672 -23.14 -11.25 25.10
CA ARG A 672 -24.03 -12.00 26.02
C ARG A 672 -25.51 -11.67 25.86
N ASP A 673 -25.84 -10.41 25.61
CA ASP A 673 -27.22 -9.95 25.65
C ASP A 673 -27.88 -10.02 24.26
N TYR A 674 -29.15 -10.41 24.20
CA TYR A 674 -29.90 -10.56 22.96
C TYR A 674 -31.30 -9.96 23.08
N TRP A 675 -31.84 -9.49 21.96
CA TRP A 675 -33.25 -9.15 21.78
C TRP A 675 -33.97 -10.27 21.04
N GLU A 676 -35.20 -10.57 21.47
CA GLU A 676 -36.11 -11.40 20.69
C GLU A 676 -36.78 -10.54 19.61
N ILE A 677 -36.72 -10.98 18.35
CA ILE A 677 -37.36 -10.27 17.25
C ILE A 677 -38.85 -10.61 17.23
N VAL A 678 -39.70 -9.59 17.38
CA VAL A 678 -41.15 -9.75 17.38
C VAL A 678 -41.67 -9.95 15.95
N ARG A 679 -42.45 -11.01 15.74
CA ARG A 679 -43.21 -11.22 14.50
C ARG A 679 -44.66 -10.77 14.67
N PRO A 680 -45.33 -10.27 13.61
CA PRO A 680 -46.78 -10.00 13.67
C PRO A 680 -47.52 -11.25 14.14
N HIS A 681 -48.39 -11.10 15.14
CA HIS A 681 -49.23 -12.16 15.72
C HIS A 681 -48.52 -13.28 16.52
N GLN A 682 -47.22 -13.18 16.81
CA GLN A 682 -46.51 -14.14 17.67
C GLN A 682 -46.44 -13.65 19.12
N ALA A 683 -46.79 -14.51 20.08
CA ALA A 683 -46.66 -14.19 21.51
C ALA A 683 -45.19 -14.17 21.94
N LEU A 684 -44.78 -13.12 22.67
CA LEU A 684 -43.42 -12.98 23.22
C LEU A 684 -43.04 -14.16 24.11
N SER A 685 -41.79 -14.63 24.01
CA SER A 685 -41.26 -15.62 24.94
C SER A 685 -41.29 -15.10 26.38
N ILE A 686 -41.32 -16.02 27.35
CA ILE A 686 -41.27 -15.68 28.78
C ILE A 686 -39.98 -14.91 29.10
N ALA A 687 -38.88 -15.24 28.44
CA ALA A 687 -37.59 -14.59 28.64
C ALA A 687 -37.59 -13.12 28.18
N ALA A 688 -38.17 -12.82 27.01
CA ALA A 688 -38.32 -11.43 26.55
C ALA A 688 -39.30 -10.63 27.42
N LYS A 689 -40.44 -11.22 27.79
CA LYS A 689 -41.39 -10.61 28.74
C LYS A 689 -40.71 -10.29 30.07
N ALA A 690 -39.90 -11.20 30.59
CA ALA A 690 -39.15 -10.99 31.82
C ALA A 690 -38.09 -9.89 31.70
N GLY A 691 -37.41 -9.78 30.56
CA GLY A 691 -36.46 -8.70 30.28
C GLY A 691 -37.13 -7.31 30.25
N GLU A 692 -38.25 -7.18 29.54
CA GLU A 692 -39.03 -5.94 29.46
C GLU A 692 -39.58 -5.53 30.82
N VAL A 693 -40.21 -6.47 31.53
CA VAL A 693 -40.76 -6.23 32.86
C VAL A 693 -39.65 -5.92 33.86
N SER A 694 -38.47 -6.56 33.78
CA SER A 694 -37.33 -6.23 34.65
C SER A 694 -36.93 -4.76 34.52
N SER A 695 -36.81 -4.25 33.28
CA SER A 695 -36.45 -2.87 33.01
C SER A 695 -37.51 -1.90 33.54
N ALA A 696 -38.80 -2.20 33.30
CA ALA A 696 -39.91 -1.39 33.78
C ALA A 696 -40.02 -1.38 35.32
N VAL A 697 -39.81 -2.53 35.98
CA VAL A 697 -39.81 -2.65 37.44
C VAL A 697 -38.68 -1.83 38.05
N VAL A 698 -37.47 -1.88 37.49
CA VAL A 698 -36.35 -1.04 37.95
C VAL A 698 -36.70 0.45 37.87
N VAL A 699 -37.28 0.89 36.76
CA VAL A 699 -37.73 2.29 36.58
C VAL A 699 -38.82 2.63 37.59
N GLU A 700 -39.81 1.76 37.78
CA GLU A 700 -40.93 1.99 38.69
C GLU A 700 -40.48 2.06 40.17
N MET A 701 -39.53 1.19 40.57
CA MET A 701 -38.93 1.23 41.90
C MET A 701 -38.20 2.54 42.18
N VAL A 702 -37.55 3.12 41.17
CA VAL A 702 -36.86 4.42 41.29
C VAL A 702 -37.85 5.58 41.26
N ASN A 703 -38.78 5.60 40.31
CA ASN A 703 -39.76 6.67 40.12
C ASN A 703 -40.67 6.83 41.34
N ARG A 704 -41.13 5.73 41.94
CA ARG A 704 -41.91 5.76 43.18
C ARG A 704 -41.04 6.04 44.41
N GLY A 705 -39.70 6.01 44.28
CA GLY A 705 -38.77 6.14 45.40
C GLY A 705 -38.94 5.02 46.42
N LEU A 706 -39.17 3.78 45.95
CA LEU A 706 -39.30 2.57 46.77
C LEU A 706 -37.94 2.11 47.31
N THR A 707 -36.84 2.42 46.63
CA THR A 707 -35.47 2.11 47.06
C THR A 707 -34.48 3.15 46.53
N TYR A 708 -33.23 3.12 46.99
CA TYR A 708 -32.17 3.95 46.43
C TYR A 708 -31.75 3.45 45.04
N ALA A 709 -31.50 4.36 44.09
CA ALA A 709 -31.09 4.03 42.73
C ALA A 709 -29.87 3.09 42.65
N ARG A 710 -28.90 3.22 43.58
CA ARG A 710 -27.72 2.34 43.68
C ARG A 710 -28.07 0.86 43.94
N ASN A 711 -29.20 0.56 44.56
CA ASN A 711 -29.59 -0.80 44.91
C ASN A 711 -30.14 -1.56 43.69
N VAL A 712 -30.73 -0.84 42.73
CA VAL A 712 -31.27 -1.43 41.49
C VAL A 712 -30.24 -1.45 40.35
N GLU A 713 -29.13 -0.74 40.49
CA GLU A 713 -28.10 -0.58 39.45
C GLU A 713 -27.51 -1.93 38.99
N ALA A 714 -27.24 -2.85 39.93
CA ALA A 714 -26.75 -4.19 39.60
C ALA A 714 -27.74 -5.02 38.75
N TYR A 715 -29.04 -4.75 38.90
CA TYR A 715 -30.13 -5.48 38.23
C TYR A 715 -30.52 -4.86 36.88
N LYS A 716 -30.15 -3.60 36.64
CA LYS A 716 -30.32 -2.93 35.34
C LYS A 716 -29.59 -3.69 34.22
N ASP A 717 -28.36 -4.14 34.49
CA ASP A 717 -27.52 -4.86 33.51
C ASP A 717 -27.61 -6.39 33.61
N THR A 718 -28.12 -6.98 34.69
CA THR A 718 -28.21 -8.45 34.82
C THR A 718 -29.63 -9.02 34.72
N GLY A 719 -30.65 -8.15 34.79
CA GLY A 719 -32.04 -8.58 34.94
C GLY A 719 -32.34 -9.07 36.36
N MET A 720 -33.62 -9.18 36.71
CA MET A 720 -34.02 -9.72 38.01
C MET A 720 -34.25 -11.23 37.91
N PRO A 721 -33.43 -12.08 38.56
CA PRO A 721 -33.40 -13.52 38.30
C PRO A 721 -34.70 -14.26 38.64
N TRP A 722 -35.52 -13.70 39.55
CA TRP A 722 -36.80 -14.27 39.95
C TRP A 722 -37.96 -13.97 38.98
N LEU A 723 -37.86 -12.93 38.16
CA LEU A 723 -39.01 -12.45 37.36
C LEU A 723 -39.45 -13.44 36.28
N MET A 724 -38.52 -14.18 35.68
CA MET A 724 -38.84 -15.16 34.64
C MET A 724 -39.78 -16.26 35.16
N THR A 725 -39.46 -16.83 36.32
CA THR A 725 -40.28 -17.88 36.95
C THR A 725 -41.61 -17.32 37.47
N ILE A 726 -41.62 -16.09 38.00
CA ILE A 726 -42.84 -15.41 38.45
C ILE A 726 -43.79 -15.18 37.27
N ILE A 727 -43.29 -14.64 36.16
CA ILE A 727 -44.09 -14.37 34.96
C ILE A 727 -44.62 -15.67 34.37
N ASN A 728 -43.83 -16.75 34.36
CA ASN A 728 -44.28 -18.07 33.93
C ASN A 728 -45.48 -18.56 34.76
N ARG A 729 -45.43 -18.42 36.09
CA ARG A 729 -46.49 -18.83 37.00
C ARG A 729 -47.71 -17.90 36.99
N LEU A 730 -47.56 -16.69 36.46
CA LEU A 730 -48.64 -15.69 36.32
C LEU A 730 -49.36 -15.74 34.96
N GLN A 731 -48.92 -16.56 34.00
CA GLN A 731 -49.47 -16.58 32.64
C GLN A 731 -50.98 -16.82 32.59
N GLU A 732 -51.47 -17.73 33.44
CA GLU A 732 -52.88 -18.13 33.48
C GLU A 732 -53.81 -17.03 34.03
N GLN A 733 -53.26 -15.99 34.66
CA GLN A 733 -54.03 -14.92 35.30
C GLN A 733 -54.40 -13.77 34.34
N ARG A 734 -53.95 -13.81 33.07
CA ARG A 734 -54.28 -12.84 32.00
C ARG A 734 -54.18 -11.36 32.41
N LEU A 735 -53.17 -11.02 33.22
CA LEU A 735 -52.93 -9.64 33.66
C LEU A 735 -52.58 -8.73 32.48
N SER A 736 -53.04 -7.47 32.54
CA SER A 736 -52.51 -6.43 31.65
C SER A 736 -51.03 -6.16 31.96
N GLN A 737 -50.30 -5.58 31.01
CA GLN A 737 -48.87 -5.29 31.21
C GLN A 737 -48.62 -4.36 32.41
N ALA A 738 -49.47 -3.35 32.60
CA ALA A 738 -49.38 -2.44 33.75
C ALA A 738 -49.65 -3.18 35.07
N GLN A 739 -50.62 -4.10 35.10
CA GLN A 739 -50.91 -4.94 36.25
C GLN A 739 -49.75 -5.91 36.56
N LEU A 740 -49.17 -6.51 35.53
CA LEU A 740 -48.00 -7.39 35.65
C LEU A 740 -46.79 -6.64 36.21
N ILE A 741 -46.50 -5.43 35.72
CA ILE A 741 -45.42 -4.58 36.24
C ILE A 741 -45.66 -4.25 37.72
N LYS A 742 -46.88 -3.87 38.13
CA LYS A 742 -47.19 -3.61 39.54
C LYS A 742 -46.92 -4.84 40.43
N VAL A 743 -47.40 -6.02 40.03
CA VAL A 743 -47.18 -7.28 40.77
C VAL A 743 -45.70 -7.62 40.85
N CYS A 744 -44.96 -7.50 39.74
CA CYS A 744 -43.52 -7.77 39.70
C CYS A 744 -42.72 -6.74 40.51
N THR A 745 -43.11 -5.46 40.53
CA THR A 745 -42.48 -4.42 41.36
C THR A 745 -42.66 -4.74 42.84
N PHE A 746 -43.86 -5.13 43.26
CA PHE A 746 -44.13 -5.55 44.63
C PHE A 746 -43.29 -6.78 45.03
N LEU A 747 -43.26 -7.82 44.21
CA LEU A 747 -42.49 -9.04 44.48
C LEU A 747 -40.97 -8.78 44.47
N SER A 748 -40.48 -7.87 43.63
CA SER A 748 -39.08 -7.44 43.64
C SER A 748 -38.73 -6.62 44.89
N CYS A 749 -39.65 -5.80 45.42
CA CYS A 749 -39.48 -5.16 46.73
C CYS A 749 -39.40 -6.19 47.86
N VAL A 750 -40.25 -7.23 47.83
CA VAL A 750 -40.19 -8.34 48.79
C VAL A 750 -38.85 -9.10 48.68
N ALA A 751 -38.37 -9.35 47.45
CA ALA A 751 -37.05 -9.95 47.22
C ALA A 751 -35.91 -9.07 47.78
N PHE A 752 -36.00 -7.75 47.62
CA PHE A 752 -35.03 -6.80 48.17
C PHE A 752 -35.03 -6.82 49.70
N LEU A 753 -36.20 -6.87 50.33
CA LEU A 753 -36.34 -7.02 51.77
C LEU A 753 -35.69 -8.32 52.28
N GLN A 754 -35.91 -9.43 51.56
CA GLN A 754 -35.29 -10.73 51.86
C GLN A 754 -33.77 -10.74 51.67
N GLN A 755 -33.23 -9.82 50.88
CA GLN A 755 -31.79 -9.62 50.66
C GLN A 755 -31.19 -8.53 51.55
N HIS A 756 -31.95 -8.01 52.53
CA HIS A 756 -31.56 -6.91 53.41
C HIS A 756 -31.23 -5.59 52.67
N LEU A 757 -31.84 -5.36 51.51
CA LEU A 757 -31.78 -4.09 50.80
C LEU A 757 -32.91 -3.17 51.27
N TYR A 758 -32.60 -1.88 51.39
CA TYR A 758 -33.57 -0.87 51.85
C TYR A 758 -34.77 -0.76 50.92
N ILE A 759 -35.99 -0.83 51.48
CA ILE A 759 -37.27 -0.50 50.84
C ILE A 759 -38.07 0.43 51.76
N ASP A 760 -38.75 1.43 51.20
CA ASP A 760 -39.70 2.28 51.93
C ASP A 760 -41.01 1.52 52.18
N TYR A 761 -41.25 1.15 53.45
CA TYR A 761 -42.43 0.37 53.86
C TYR A 761 -43.76 1.11 53.66
N ASN A 762 -43.80 2.43 53.83
CA ASN A 762 -45.05 3.20 53.67
C ASN A 762 -45.49 3.18 52.20
N LYS A 763 -44.52 3.33 51.29
CA LYS A 763 -44.77 3.27 49.85
C LYS A 763 -45.02 1.85 49.35
N LEU A 764 -44.40 0.85 49.98
CA LEU A 764 -44.67 -0.55 49.69
C LEU A 764 -46.09 -0.95 50.09
N GLY A 765 -46.58 -0.48 51.25
CA GLY A 765 -47.96 -0.68 51.69
C GLY A 765 -48.98 -0.07 50.74
N ASN A 766 -48.72 1.13 50.20
CA ASN A 766 -49.55 1.74 49.17
C ASN A 766 -49.56 0.93 47.86
N LEU A 767 -48.43 0.32 47.49
CA LEU A 767 -48.35 -0.54 46.31
C LEU A 767 -49.10 -1.86 46.54
N GLU A 768 -49.11 -2.40 47.75
CA GLU A 768 -49.82 -3.62 48.13
C GLU A 768 -51.35 -3.48 47.99
N LEU A 769 -51.89 -2.33 48.42
CA LEU A 769 -53.33 -2.03 48.33
C LEU A 769 -53.84 -1.93 46.89
N ASP A 770 -52.95 -1.60 45.94
CA ASP A 770 -53.23 -1.40 44.51
C ASP A 770 -52.84 -2.64 43.66
N LEU A 771 -52.67 -3.80 44.29
CA LEU A 771 -52.33 -5.04 43.58
C LEU A 771 -53.54 -5.65 42.87
N PRO A 772 -53.41 -6.04 41.59
CA PRO A 772 -54.48 -6.66 40.80
C PRO A 772 -54.74 -8.13 41.16
N ILE A 773 -53.88 -8.74 42.00
CA ILE A 773 -54.02 -10.11 42.49
C ILE A 773 -53.85 -10.09 44.00
N SER A 774 -54.68 -10.86 44.72
CA SER A 774 -54.57 -10.96 46.18
C SER A 774 -53.31 -11.72 46.62
N GLN A 775 -52.77 -11.32 47.78
CA GLN A 775 -51.66 -12.00 48.47
C GLN A 775 -51.89 -13.52 48.58
N HIS A 776 -53.11 -13.95 48.92
CA HIS A 776 -53.47 -15.36 49.02
C HIS A 776 -53.25 -16.11 47.69
N LYS A 777 -53.67 -15.51 46.57
CA LYS A 777 -53.49 -16.11 45.24
C LYS A 777 -52.02 -16.14 44.81
N MET A 778 -51.23 -15.13 45.17
CA MET A 778 -49.77 -15.14 44.94
C MET A 778 -49.06 -16.26 45.74
N ARG A 779 -49.52 -16.56 46.95
CA ARG A 779 -49.00 -17.71 47.74
C ARG A 779 -49.38 -19.05 47.13
N GLN A 780 -50.62 -19.19 46.63
CA GLN A 780 -51.05 -20.40 45.91
C GLN A 780 -50.22 -20.67 44.65
N LEU A 781 -49.83 -19.62 43.93
CA LEU A 781 -48.93 -19.71 42.76
C LEU A 781 -47.45 -19.89 43.15
N GLU A 782 -47.15 -20.00 44.46
CA GLU A 782 -45.81 -20.11 45.03
C GLU A 782 -44.83 -18.98 44.63
N ILE A 783 -45.31 -17.86 44.10
CA ILE A 783 -44.44 -16.77 43.60
C ILE A 783 -43.87 -15.88 44.71
N GLN A 784 -44.38 -16.01 45.94
CA GLN A 784 -43.85 -15.36 47.15
C GLN A 784 -42.86 -16.23 47.94
N SER A 785 -42.52 -17.42 47.43
CA SER A 785 -41.63 -18.34 48.12
C SER A 785 -40.25 -17.72 48.33
N HIS A 786 -39.74 -17.81 49.56
CA HIS A 786 -38.39 -17.37 49.92
C HIS A 786 -37.31 -18.04 49.05
N ARG A 787 -37.53 -19.28 48.58
CA ARG A 787 -36.60 -20.00 47.69
C ARG A 787 -36.57 -19.42 46.27
N LEU A 788 -37.64 -18.75 45.85
CA LEU A 788 -37.77 -18.17 44.52
C LEU A 788 -37.17 -16.77 44.44
N LEU A 789 -37.36 -15.98 45.50
CA LEU A 789 -36.98 -14.57 45.58
C LEU A 789 -35.56 -14.34 46.15
N SER A 790 -34.86 -15.40 46.57
CA SER A 790 -33.47 -15.34 47.02
C SER A 790 -32.51 -15.01 45.87
N GLY A 791 -31.76 -13.91 45.99
CA GLY A 791 -30.79 -13.44 45.00
C GLY A 791 -29.44 -14.20 44.99
N LEU A 792 -28.55 -13.81 44.08
CA LEU A 792 -27.16 -14.30 44.00
C LEU A 792 -26.45 -14.19 45.35
N ASN A 793 -26.06 -15.33 45.95
CA ASN A 793 -25.26 -15.41 47.16
C ASN A 793 -23.96 -14.57 47.04
N ARG A 794 -23.95 -13.34 47.55
CA ARG A 794 -22.71 -12.61 47.85
C ARG A 794 -22.18 -13.13 49.19
N VAL A 795 -21.35 -14.16 49.14
CA VAL A 795 -20.54 -14.57 50.30
C VAL A 795 -19.65 -13.39 50.70
N ARG A 796 -19.88 -12.82 51.89
CA ARG A 796 -18.90 -11.99 52.61
C ARG A 796 -18.57 -12.70 53.90
N ILE A 797 -17.38 -13.29 53.99
CA ILE A 797 -16.84 -13.87 55.22
C ILE A 797 -16.10 -12.76 55.97
N TRP A 798 -16.52 -12.48 57.20
CA TRP A 798 -15.67 -11.84 58.20
C TRP A 798 -15.36 -12.86 59.31
N ARG A 799 -14.10 -12.83 59.72
CA ARG A 799 -13.40 -13.80 60.56
C ARG A 799 -13.92 -13.74 62.01
N LEU A 800 -14.29 -14.87 62.62
CA LEU A 800 -14.50 -14.95 64.06
C LEU A 800 -13.84 -16.23 64.61
N ASN A 801 -12.79 -16.02 65.40
CA ASN A 801 -12.12 -16.95 66.33
C ASN A 801 -10.76 -17.55 65.90
N GLU A 802 -9.82 -17.53 66.84
CA GLU A 802 -8.36 -17.74 66.71
C GLU A 802 -7.91 -19.20 66.91
N ARG A 803 -8.82 -20.15 67.17
CA ARG A 803 -8.47 -21.54 67.55
C ARG A 803 -8.98 -22.66 66.63
N ILE A 804 -9.20 -22.41 65.34
CA ILE A 804 -9.44 -23.50 64.37
C ILE A 804 -8.13 -23.84 63.64
N PRO A 805 -7.51 -25.01 63.93
CA PRO A 805 -6.37 -25.52 63.18
C PRO A 805 -6.85 -26.41 62.02
N ILE A 806 -6.15 -26.29 60.90
CA ILE A 806 -6.19 -27.13 59.68
C ILE A 806 -7.25 -26.74 58.63
N LYS A 807 -6.70 -26.04 57.65
CA LYS A 807 -7.12 -25.80 56.26
C LYS A 807 -7.89 -26.98 55.63
N TYR A 808 -9.11 -26.71 55.18
CA TYR A 808 -9.71 -27.50 54.11
C TYR A 808 -8.94 -27.22 52.80
N ARG A 809 -8.41 -28.30 52.21
CA ARG A 809 -7.69 -28.29 50.92
C ARG A 809 -8.67 -28.03 49.79
N PHE A 810 -8.39 -27.02 48.97
CA PHE A 810 -8.99 -26.92 47.64
C PHE A 810 -8.61 -28.17 46.82
N PRO A 811 -9.52 -28.76 46.03
CA PRO A 811 -9.09 -29.58 44.91
C PRO A 811 -8.23 -28.70 44.02
N SER A 812 -6.96 -29.08 43.91
CA SER A 812 -5.95 -28.44 43.10
C SER A 812 -6.44 -28.34 41.65
N LYS A 813 -6.69 -27.13 41.18
CA LYS A 813 -6.32 -26.82 39.80
C LYS A 813 -4.79 -26.85 39.78
N HIS A 814 -4.25 -27.74 38.96
CA HIS A 814 -2.83 -27.86 38.69
C HIS A 814 -2.22 -26.47 38.46
N VAL A 815 -1.32 -26.10 39.35
CA VAL A 815 -0.30 -25.09 39.11
C VAL A 815 0.74 -25.78 38.23
N ALA A 816 0.82 -25.38 36.96
CA ALA A 816 2.06 -25.56 36.22
C ALA A 816 3.17 -24.69 36.87
N PRO A 817 4.43 -25.12 36.81
CA PRO A 817 5.48 -24.68 37.71
C PRO A 817 5.82 -23.20 37.51
N LYS A 818 6.10 -22.50 38.61
CA LYS A 818 7.00 -21.36 38.59
C LYS A 818 8.43 -21.90 38.51
N SER A 819 9.03 -21.89 37.33
CA SER A 819 10.49 -21.81 37.20
C SER A 819 10.87 -20.33 37.11
N ASN A 820 11.86 -19.94 37.90
CA ASN A 820 12.49 -18.64 37.86
C ASN A 820 12.90 -18.31 36.42
N SER A 821 12.34 -17.25 35.86
CA SER A 821 13.09 -16.37 34.99
C SER A 821 13.10 -15.00 35.65
N GLU A 822 14.24 -14.35 35.52
CA GLU A 822 14.50 -12.99 35.91
C GLU A 822 13.42 -12.06 35.36
N LYS A 823 13.45 -10.80 35.80
CA LYS A 823 12.76 -9.72 35.11
C LYS A 823 13.33 -9.60 33.69
N GLU A 824 12.91 -10.47 32.78
CA GLU A 824 12.83 -10.11 31.38
C GLU A 824 11.69 -9.12 31.27
N ILE A 825 12.12 -7.91 30.93
CA ILE A 825 11.35 -6.85 30.34
C ILE A 825 10.45 -7.49 29.28
N VAL A 826 9.18 -7.75 29.62
CA VAL A 826 8.16 -7.86 28.59
C VAL A 826 7.98 -6.44 28.11
N GLU A 827 8.73 -6.12 27.07
CA GLU A 827 8.43 -5.02 26.16
C GLU A 827 6.91 -5.03 25.99
N GLU A 828 6.25 -3.95 26.40
CA GLU A 828 5.06 -3.56 25.67
C GLU A 828 5.54 -3.55 24.22
N GLU A 829 5.14 -4.53 23.41
CA GLU A 829 5.11 -4.34 21.98
C GLU A 829 4.25 -3.10 21.80
N GLU A 830 4.92 -1.94 21.79
CA GLU A 830 4.51 -0.84 20.97
C GLU A 830 4.04 -1.47 19.66
N PRO A 831 2.85 -1.10 19.16
CA PRO A 831 2.48 -1.53 17.83
C PRO A 831 3.71 -1.28 16.96
N PRO A 832 4.19 -2.27 16.17
CA PRO A 832 5.35 -2.05 15.32
C PRO A 832 5.09 -0.71 14.65
N ASP A 833 6.02 0.23 14.87
CA ASP A 833 5.99 1.54 14.24
C ASP A 833 5.47 1.27 12.84
N GLU A 834 4.35 1.90 12.49
CA GLU A 834 3.83 1.81 11.15
C GLU A 834 5.02 2.16 10.27
N GLU A 835 5.65 1.15 9.65
CA GLU A 835 6.51 1.32 8.50
C GLU A 835 5.55 1.97 7.51
N GLN A 836 5.55 3.30 7.56
CA GLN A 836 5.09 4.12 6.48
C GLN A 836 5.76 3.48 5.26
N PRO A 837 4.99 3.12 4.21
CA PRO A 837 5.62 2.81 2.96
C PRO A 837 6.58 3.96 2.69
N GLU A 838 7.86 3.64 2.43
CA GLU A 838 8.91 4.61 2.14
C GLU A 838 8.30 5.72 1.29
N MET A 839 8.04 6.86 1.92
CA MET A 839 7.72 8.07 1.21
C MET A 839 9.03 8.39 0.50
N MET A 840 9.04 8.24 -0.82
CA MET A 840 9.97 9.01 -1.63
C MET A 840 9.69 10.47 -1.29
N ASP A 841 10.67 11.11 -0.68
CA ASP A 841 10.66 12.52 -0.32
C ASP A 841 10.34 13.36 -1.56
N ASP A 842 9.23 14.10 -1.50
CA ASP A 842 9.10 15.37 -2.19
C ASP A 842 9.14 16.46 -1.12
N GLU A 843 10.06 17.40 -1.33
CA GLU A 843 10.29 18.63 -0.58
C GLU A 843 8.99 19.41 -0.30
N ASP A 844 8.79 19.84 0.95
CA ASP A 844 8.60 21.27 1.22
C ASP A 844 8.70 21.63 2.71
N ASN A 845 9.68 22.49 2.99
CA ASN A 845 9.78 23.47 4.08
C ASN A 845 9.26 23.12 5.49
N GLN A 846 10.20 22.96 6.44
CA GLN A 846 9.98 23.45 7.80
C GLN A 846 11.29 23.79 8.53
N GLN A 847 11.33 25.01 9.05
CA GLN A 847 12.41 25.60 9.84
C GLN A 847 12.76 24.75 11.07
N ASP A 848 14.05 24.44 11.22
CA ASP A 848 14.60 23.83 12.42
C ASP A 848 14.50 24.78 13.61
N VAL A 849 13.62 24.44 14.55
CA VAL A 849 13.69 24.92 15.93
C VAL A 849 14.29 23.78 16.74
N HIS A 850 15.53 23.94 17.22
CA HIS A 850 16.13 23.04 18.21
C HIS A 850 15.17 22.85 19.40
N ARG A 851 14.44 21.73 19.42
CA ARG A 851 13.57 21.35 20.54
C ARG A 851 14.40 20.57 21.54
N ILE A 852 14.70 21.21 22.67
CA ILE A 852 15.14 20.51 23.88
C ILE A 852 14.12 19.40 24.18
N ALA A 853 14.56 18.15 24.16
CA ALA A 853 13.68 17.00 24.34
C ALA A 853 12.97 17.08 25.70
N VAL A 854 11.65 17.26 25.67
CA VAL A 854 10.81 17.32 26.87
C VAL A 854 10.79 15.92 27.49
N ARG A 855 11.43 15.75 28.66
CA ARG A 855 11.26 14.52 29.44
C ARG A 855 9.83 14.50 30.00
N THR A 856 9.05 13.47 29.68
CA THR A 856 7.69 13.28 30.19
C THR A 856 7.62 12.10 31.14
N VAL A 857 6.83 12.23 32.20
CA VAL A 857 6.55 11.11 33.11
C VAL A 857 5.69 10.06 32.37
N PRO A 858 5.99 8.75 32.47
CA PRO A 858 5.23 7.69 31.81
C PRO A 858 3.73 7.71 32.16
N LYS A 859 2.87 7.38 31.18
CA LYS A 859 1.39 7.44 31.28
C LYS A 859 0.80 6.67 32.48
N ASN A 860 1.48 5.61 32.95
CA ASN A 860 1.00 4.75 34.03
C ASN A 860 1.57 5.12 35.43
N HIS A 861 2.31 6.21 35.55
CA HIS A 861 2.94 6.60 36.82
C HIS A 861 1.93 7.23 37.79
N ARG A 862 1.54 6.48 38.84
CA ARG A 862 0.59 6.90 39.89
C ARG A 862 1.23 7.66 41.07
N GLY A 863 2.46 8.14 40.93
CA GLY A 863 3.15 8.89 41.99
C GLY A 863 2.45 10.21 42.33
N ARG A 864 2.43 10.59 43.62
CA ARG A 864 1.91 11.89 44.09
C ARG A 864 2.63 13.05 43.38
N TRP A 865 1.91 14.15 43.17
CA TRP A 865 2.52 15.40 42.69
C TRP A 865 3.41 15.96 43.79
N THR A 866 4.67 16.22 43.45
CA THR A 866 5.66 16.85 44.35
C THR A 866 5.36 18.34 44.52
N CYS A 867 5.87 18.94 45.59
CA CYS A 867 5.68 20.38 45.85
C CYS A 867 6.26 21.25 44.71
N GLN A 868 7.35 20.81 44.06
CA GLN A 868 7.94 21.51 42.92
C GLN A 868 7.04 21.42 41.67
N GLU A 869 6.45 20.26 41.37
CA GLU A 869 5.49 20.11 40.27
C GLU A 869 4.22 20.95 40.49
N LEU A 870 3.77 21.07 41.74
CA LEU A 870 2.62 21.90 42.10
C LEU A 870 2.90 23.39 41.94
N ALA A 871 4.10 23.86 42.31
CA ALA A 871 4.50 25.25 42.12
C ALA A 871 4.57 25.64 40.62
N LEU A 872 5.08 24.74 39.76
CA LEU A 872 5.10 24.95 38.31
C LEU A 872 3.70 24.92 37.69
N LEU A 873 2.83 24.04 38.18
CA LEU A 873 1.42 24.00 37.78
C LEU A 873 0.70 25.29 38.20
N GLU A 874 0.96 25.81 39.40
CA GLU A 874 0.38 27.06 39.88
C GLU A 874 0.85 28.26 39.06
N MET A 875 2.16 28.39 38.79
CA MET A 875 2.69 29.43 37.90
C MET A 875 2.07 29.39 36.51
N ALA A 876 1.83 28.20 35.96
CA ALA A 876 1.21 28.04 34.65
C ALA A 876 -0.28 28.39 34.61
N LEU A 877 -0.97 28.28 35.75
CA LEU A 877 -2.38 28.64 35.91
C LEU A 877 -2.61 30.11 36.26
N GLN A 878 -1.55 30.84 36.66
CA GLN A 878 -1.57 32.28 36.95
C GLN A 878 -1.32 33.16 35.73
N LEU A 879 -1.07 32.58 34.55
CA LEU A 879 -0.96 33.33 33.30
C LEU A 879 -2.37 33.79 32.86
N ASP A 880 -2.64 35.08 33.02
CA ASP A 880 -3.94 35.70 32.71
C ASP A 880 -4.34 35.52 31.24
N GLY A 881 -5.60 35.13 31.01
CA GLY A 881 -6.19 34.98 29.67
C GLY A 881 -5.84 33.69 28.91
N ALA A 882 -5.05 32.78 29.49
CA ALA A 882 -4.66 31.53 28.83
C ALA A 882 -5.74 30.43 28.91
N ASP A 883 -6.04 29.78 27.79
CA ASP A 883 -6.85 28.57 27.77
C ASP A 883 -6.08 27.38 28.38
N LEU A 884 -6.78 26.30 28.76
CA LEU A 884 -6.17 25.17 29.48
C LEU A 884 -5.00 24.52 28.70
N LYS A 885 -5.04 24.62 27.37
CA LYS A 885 -4.00 24.09 26.48
C LYS A 885 -2.76 24.98 26.49
N SER A 886 -2.92 26.30 26.50
CA SER A 886 -1.83 27.26 26.65
C SER A 886 -1.19 27.18 28.04
N SER A 887 -1.99 27.04 29.11
CA SER A 887 -1.46 26.79 30.46
C SER A 887 -0.65 25.50 30.52
N TYR A 888 -1.07 24.44 29.83
CA TYR A 888 -0.28 23.21 29.79
C TYR A 888 1.05 23.38 29.05
N GLN A 889 1.06 24.10 27.92
CA GLN A 889 2.30 24.39 27.20
C GLN A 889 3.27 25.23 28.03
N ALA A 890 2.76 26.20 28.79
CA ALA A 890 3.55 26.97 29.75
C ALA A 890 4.10 26.07 30.87
N TYR A 891 3.28 25.17 31.44
CA TYR A 891 3.70 24.19 32.43
C TYR A 891 4.82 23.28 31.91
N VAL A 892 4.69 22.74 30.69
CA VAL A 892 5.71 21.91 30.06
C VAL A 892 7.01 22.71 29.87
N LYS A 893 6.91 23.97 29.45
CA LYS A 893 8.08 24.86 29.29
C LYS A 893 8.75 25.15 30.64
N PHE A 894 7.99 25.38 31.71
CA PHE A 894 8.54 25.56 33.06
C PHE A 894 9.21 24.30 33.60
N CYS A 895 8.63 23.13 33.35
CA CYS A 895 9.23 21.83 33.64
C CYS A 895 10.56 21.64 32.89
N CYS A 896 10.60 21.92 31.58
CA CYS A 896 11.83 21.87 30.78
C CYS A 896 12.92 22.80 31.32
N ASN A 897 12.57 24.06 31.61
CA ASN A 897 13.51 25.05 32.13
C ASN A 897 14.07 24.70 33.51
N LYS A 898 13.34 23.91 34.31
CA LYS A 898 13.76 23.44 35.64
C LYS A 898 14.33 22.01 35.63
N GLY A 899 14.45 21.38 34.47
CA GLY A 899 14.94 20.01 34.33
C GLY A 899 14.01 18.94 34.95
N ILE A 900 12.74 19.27 35.19
CA ILE A 900 11.77 18.39 35.82
C ILE A 900 10.93 17.69 34.74
N PRO A 901 10.72 16.37 34.81
CA PRO A 901 9.86 15.68 33.85
C PRO A 901 8.43 16.19 33.93
N SER A 902 7.84 16.57 32.80
CA SER A 902 6.46 17.07 32.76
C SER A 902 5.46 15.91 32.83
N ARG A 903 4.34 16.12 33.54
CA ARG A 903 3.21 15.18 33.54
C ARG A 903 2.41 15.32 32.24
N GLY A 904 1.78 14.24 31.78
CA GLY A 904 0.89 14.28 30.61
C GLY A 904 -0.30 15.22 30.77
N PHE A 905 -0.89 15.65 29.66
CA PHE A 905 -1.97 16.64 29.62
C PHE A 905 -3.17 16.27 30.49
N ASP A 906 -3.61 15.01 30.46
CA ASP A 906 -4.76 14.55 31.25
C ASP A 906 -4.51 14.63 32.76
N ALA A 907 -3.28 14.30 33.20
CA ALA A 907 -2.89 14.41 34.59
C ALA A 907 -2.85 15.88 35.04
N PHE A 908 -2.33 16.77 34.20
CA PHE A 908 -2.33 18.22 34.43
C PHE A 908 -3.76 18.79 34.48
N LYS A 909 -4.64 18.39 33.55
CA LYS A 909 -6.05 18.78 33.50
C LYS A 909 -6.81 18.34 34.75
N HIS A 910 -6.66 17.08 35.17
CA HIS A 910 -7.31 16.59 36.39
C HIS A 910 -6.80 17.31 37.64
N LYS A 911 -5.49 17.60 37.72
CA LYS A 911 -4.92 18.27 38.89
C LYS A 911 -5.28 19.75 38.96
N SER A 912 -5.29 20.46 37.83
CA SER A 912 -5.69 21.88 37.74
C SER A 912 -7.17 22.10 38.08
N LEU A 913 -8.07 21.21 37.63
CA LEU A 913 -9.49 21.23 38.03
C LEU A 913 -9.68 21.03 39.54
N ARG A 914 -8.82 20.24 40.18
CA ARG A 914 -8.81 20.06 41.64
C ARG A 914 -8.23 21.28 42.36
N PHE A 915 -7.13 21.82 41.84
CA PHE A 915 -6.45 22.99 42.41
C PHE A 915 -7.32 24.25 42.38
N LYS A 916 -8.16 24.43 41.33
CA LYS A 916 -9.16 25.51 41.27
C LYS A 916 -10.33 25.32 42.25
N ARG A 917 -10.66 24.07 42.61
CA ARG A 917 -11.69 23.75 43.61
C ARG A 917 -11.24 23.95 45.06
N ASP A 918 -9.94 23.85 45.32
CA ASP A 918 -9.38 24.02 46.68
C ASP A 918 -9.10 25.50 47.04
N LYS A 919 -9.26 26.44 46.10
CA LYS A 919 -9.10 27.90 46.29
C LYS A 919 -10.41 28.72 46.19
N THR A 920 -11.52 28.06 45.90
CA THR A 920 -12.90 28.58 46.01
C THR A 920 -13.54 27.99 47.26
#